data_AF-A0A355BVH1-F1
#
_entry.id   AF-A0A355BVH1-F1
#
_cell.length_a   1.000
_cell.length_b   1.000
_cell.length_c   1.000
_cell.angle_alpha   90.00
_cell.angle_beta   90.00
_cell.angle_gamma   90.00
#
_symmetry.space_group_name_H-M   'P 1'
#
loop_
_entity.id
_entity.type
_entity.pdbx_description
1 polymer ?
#
loop_
_entity_poly.entity_id
_entity_poly.type
_entity_poly.pdbx_seq_one_letter_code
_entity_poly.pdbx_strand_id
1 'polypeptide(L)'
;MKRILFNKIDSLATMLVLILLAGLAGELRAQTPGELWGVTYAGGQDNLGVIFKDAVNSTLLVPRYEFLYTTPGKSPQYTQLLQATNGKLYGMTQLGGTSDKGVLFEYDPATGVYIKKLNFNGTNGGTPYGGLIQATNGKLYGMTNTGGANNLGVLFEYDLTTSTYTKRIDFAGSSNGANPRGNLFQATNGKMYGMTGAGGLSATGIIFEFDPTTNVLTKKIDFSSIANDGRYGYGSFVQAANGKLYGLTLSGGTSSRGTIIEFDPATSTYAKKFDFTGPTGDTPYASLVKATNGKLYGTTVTGGTSNGGVIFEYDPATNTTTKKIDLNGSLVVNGSAPFGGLIQAANGKFYGVTSNGGANSGGVLFEYDLSSNTYTRKVSFDGVNGSTPFGTLMQATSGKLYGMTSTSNAGAGALFEYDPSTAVLTKKFDFQTAGNGSGPTGELVQGLNNKLYGTTSTGAPGVLFEFDPTTLAFNKKVDFVDVNGTNPQGGMIRVGNKLYGTTTSGGTSSYGVLFEYDLSSNTYTVKQNFDYANGYSAYGRLTATADGMLYGMTQGGGANGGGVIFEYNIATDVLTKKADFSASTGISPFGSLTLAANGKYYALASGGGANNQGTLFEYDRSTSTITKKIDLAGASNGEYPYGGLTAASNGKLYGMTSSGGANGNGALFEYDPSTSAFAKKADFTSATTGSGPQGTLALSGNGKLYGLTQSGGALGLGTFFEYDPVTGVLTKKVDLAGGNGSSPSYGALIVWKGSQTITFSALPTKVMGDAPFSLTATASSALPVTLSSASSNITLTGNQVTILAPGRVNITASQAGNTSTLDAPDVTQSFCVRPAKPVITASNTTTSTHTLTSSAATGNTWYLNGAAIPGASGTSIQVTQPGTYTVLSKVDDCISDPSADMVVNTQSITFNTVPDKTLGTAPFTLTGTASSSLPLAYSASSGKITIAGSQVTLVSAGRVTITASQQGAVGFFPAAPVDQSFCILPAKPVITTTNPNSATPTLTSSAPTGNQWYRNGSLIANATGTTLQINSVGTYKVRSQVDDCISLFSDDQVFVVTGDIPTMGSGIQVYPNPASEWLTVSLDELPGKKQVAIFQITGKKMESQELNDGDARFYVADYSRGIYLVKVMSEAGSRTIRFVKQ
;
A
#
# COMPACT_ATOMS: atom_id res chain seq x y z
N MET A 1 -19.29 -57.91 49.84
CA MET A 1 -19.29 -58.15 48.37
C MET A 1 -19.84 -56.98 47.55
N LYS A 2 -21.07 -56.47 47.75
CA LYS A 2 -21.65 -55.41 46.87
C LYS A 2 -20.77 -54.16 46.63
N ARG A 3 -19.94 -53.75 47.60
CA ARG A 3 -19.04 -52.58 47.49
C ARG A 3 -17.80 -52.78 46.58
N ILE A 4 -17.50 -54.02 46.17
CA ILE A 4 -16.34 -54.35 45.30
C ILE A 4 -16.76 -54.40 43.81
N LEU A 5 -18.04 -54.67 43.51
CA LEU A 5 -18.54 -54.66 42.13
C LEU A 5 -18.65 -53.23 41.58
N PHE A 6 -19.12 -52.26 42.37
CA PHE A 6 -19.31 -50.88 41.90
C PHE A 6 -18.00 -50.24 41.45
N ASN A 7 -16.93 -50.30 42.25
CA ASN A 7 -15.63 -49.73 41.87
C ASN A 7 -15.00 -50.40 40.62
N LYS A 8 -15.33 -51.67 40.32
CA LYS A 8 -14.90 -52.31 39.07
C LYS A 8 -15.70 -51.83 37.87
N ILE A 9 -16.99 -51.53 38.03
CA ILE A 9 -17.85 -51.04 36.94
C ILE A 9 -17.48 -49.60 36.58
N ASP A 10 -17.24 -48.71 37.55
CA ASP A 10 -16.75 -47.35 37.26
C ASP A 10 -15.34 -47.36 36.67
N SER A 11 -14.44 -48.23 37.15
CA SER A 11 -13.11 -48.40 36.55
C SER A 11 -13.19 -48.91 35.11
N LEU A 12 -14.10 -49.85 34.80
CA LEU A 12 -14.29 -50.35 33.44
C LEU A 12 -14.98 -49.33 32.55
N ALA A 13 -15.97 -48.57 33.03
CA ALA A 13 -16.62 -47.51 32.27
C ALA A 13 -15.64 -46.37 31.97
N THR A 14 -14.84 -45.94 32.95
CA THR A 14 -13.82 -44.89 32.77
C THR A 14 -12.70 -45.37 31.85
N MET A 15 -12.30 -46.64 31.93
CA MET A 15 -11.29 -47.22 31.04
C MET A 15 -11.84 -47.46 29.62
N LEU A 16 -13.11 -47.83 29.45
CA LEU A 16 -13.76 -47.95 28.15
C LEU A 16 -13.96 -46.57 27.51
N VAL A 17 -14.30 -45.54 28.30
CA VAL A 17 -14.36 -44.14 27.85
C VAL A 17 -12.96 -43.62 27.51
N LEU A 18 -11.91 -43.96 28.26
CA LEU A 18 -10.52 -43.65 27.87
C LEU A 18 -10.08 -44.41 26.61
N ILE A 19 -10.52 -45.64 26.39
CA ILE A 19 -10.21 -46.43 25.19
C ILE A 19 -11.02 -45.94 23.98
N LEU A 20 -12.24 -45.46 24.17
CA LEU A 20 -13.02 -44.76 23.13
C LEU A 20 -12.44 -43.37 22.83
N LEU A 21 -11.99 -42.61 23.82
CA LEU A 21 -11.29 -41.34 23.61
C LEU A 21 -9.90 -41.55 22.97
N ALA A 22 -9.15 -42.58 23.34
CA ALA A 22 -7.89 -42.93 22.68
C ALA A 22 -8.11 -43.47 21.25
N GLY A 23 -9.19 -44.22 21.04
CA GLY A 23 -9.61 -44.71 19.72
C GLY A 23 -10.07 -43.60 18.77
N LEU A 24 -10.68 -42.53 19.28
CA LEU A 24 -11.02 -41.33 18.49
C LEU A 24 -9.89 -40.30 18.41
N ALA A 25 -8.96 -40.25 19.38
CA ALA A 25 -7.79 -39.35 19.33
C ALA A 25 -6.71 -39.80 18.32
N GLY A 26 -6.81 -41.00 17.77
CA GLY A 26 -5.84 -41.56 16.81
C GLY A 26 -5.75 -40.85 15.44
N GLU A 27 -6.70 -39.98 15.10
CA GLU A 27 -6.77 -39.33 13.77
C GLU A 27 -6.71 -37.80 13.78
N LEU A 28 -6.55 -37.17 14.96
CA LEU A 28 -6.46 -35.71 15.12
C LEU A 28 -5.19 -35.31 15.87
N ARG A 29 -4.01 -35.68 15.33
CA ARG A 29 -2.77 -34.97 15.65
C ARG A 29 -2.66 -33.79 14.71
N ALA A 30 -2.57 -32.57 15.27
CA ALA A 30 -2.12 -31.42 14.50
C ALA A 30 -0.76 -31.74 13.86
N GLN A 31 -0.45 -31.08 12.74
CA GLN A 31 0.85 -31.18 12.08
C GLN A 31 1.91 -30.44 12.95
N THR A 32 2.25 -31.01 14.13
CA THR A 32 3.14 -30.44 15.15
C THR A 32 3.86 -31.56 15.94
N PRO A 33 5.14 -31.88 15.68
CA PRO A 33 5.99 -31.38 14.59
C PRO A 33 5.48 -31.74 13.18
N GLY A 34 4.60 -32.72 13.05
CA GLY A 34 3.90 -33.03 11.80
C GLY A 34 3.05 -34.29 11.87
N GLU A 35 2.35 -34.52 10.77
CA GLU A 35 2.05 -35.85 10.23
C GLU A 35 3.09 -36.12 9.13
N LEU A 36 3.23 -37.35 8.62
CA LEU A 36 3.88 -37.60 7.33
C LEU A 36 3.13 -38.55 6.38
N TRP A 37 1.81 -38.69 6.54
CA TRP A 37 0.93 -39.46 5.66
C TRP A 37 0.76 -38.84 4.24
N GLY A 38 1.48 -39.33 3.22
CA GLY A 38 1.51 -38.68 1.90
C GLY A 38 2.12 -39.45 0.75
N VAL A 39 1.96 -38.86 -0.44
CA VAL A 39 2.69 -39.09 -1.72
C VAL A 39 3.34 -40.47 -1.90
N THR A 40 2.77 -41.37 -2.71
CA THR A 40 3.36 -42.71 -3.03
C THR A 40 2.96 -43.15 -4.44
N TYR A 41 3.68 -44.13 -5.02
CA TYR A 41 3.26 -44.92 -6.20
C TYR A 41 2.82 -46.33 -5.77
N ALA A 42 3.34 -46.91 -4.69
CA ALA A 42 2.89 -48.17 -4.05
C ALA A 42 3.51 -48.35 -2.65
N GLY A 43 2.92 -49.21 -1.82
CA GLY A 43 3.42 -49.55 -0.48
C GLY A 43 2.50 -50.42 0.41
N GLY A 44 1.45 -51.07 -0.10
CA GLY A 44 0.44 -51.73 0.74
C GLY A 44 -0.23 -52.99 0.17
N GLN A 45 -1.56 -53.10 0.39
CA GLN A 45 -2.43 -54.28 0.22
C GLN A 45 -2.70 -54.64 -1.26
N ASP A 46 -3.94 -54.56 -1.75
CA ASP A 46 -4.29 -54.51 -3.19
C ASP A 46 -3.56 -53.35 -3.90
N ASN A 47 -3.13 -52.36 -3.12
CA ASN A 47 -2.08 -51.39 -3.39
C ASN A 47 -2.41 -50.32 -4.44
N LEU A 48 -3.29 -50.61 -5.39
CA LEU A 48 -3.72 -49.73 -6.50
C LEU A 48 -4.18 -48.35 -6.00
N GLY A 49 -4.56 -48.23 -4.73
CA GLY A 49 -4.43 -47.04 -3.88
C GLY A 49 -4.64 -47.43 -2.43
N VAL A 50 -3.95 -46.78 -1.49
CA VAL A 50 -4.09 -46.94 -0.02
C VAL A 50 -3.73 -45.62 0.65
N ILE A 51 -4.04 -45.40 1.93
CA ILE A 51 -3.43 -44.37 2.78
C ILE A 51 -2.95 -45.03 4.08
N PHE A 52 -1.85 -44.56 4.68
CA PHE A 52 -1.32 -45.02 5.97
C PHE A 52 -1.40 -43.97 7.08
N LYS A 53 -1.12 -44.40 8.33
CA LYS A 53 -0.94 -43.56 9.53
C LYS A 53 0.03 -44.24 10.50
N ASP A 54 0.95 -43.51 11.12
CA ASP A 54 2.05 -44.09 11.92
C ASP A 54 2.13 -43.59 13.38
N ALA A 55 2.42 -44.50 14.31
CA ALA A 55 2.74 -44.22 15.69
C ALA A 55 4.26 -44.06 15.94
N VAL A 56 4.96 -43.40 15.00
CA VAL A 56 6.40 -43.07 14.94
C VAL A 56 7.38 -44.26 14.70
N ASN A 57 7.47 -44.78 13.45
CA ASN A 57 8.46 -45.70 12.81
C ASN A 57 8.28 -47.25 12.83
N SER A 58 7.23 -47.85 12.24
CA SER A 58 7.25 -49.30 11.95
C SER A 58 6.33 -49.78 10.81
N THR A 59 5.51 -50.81 11.05
CA THR A 59 4.75 -51.64 10.08
C THR A 59 3.47 -52.18 10.75
N LEU A 60 2.62 -52.90 9.98
CA LEU A 60 1.23 -53.35 10.27
C LEU A 60 0.13 -52.44 9.68
N LEU A 61 -1.05 -53.01 9.41
CA LEU A 61 -2.13 -52.41 8.62
C LEU A 61 -3.51 -52.76 9.21
N VAL A 62 -4.38 -51.76 9.44
CA VAL A 62 -5.79 -51.92 9.90
C VAL A 62 -6.65 -50.80 9.28
N PRO A 63 -7.69 -51.05 8.43
CA PRO A 63 -8.14 -50.06 7.41
C PRO A 63 -9.23 -49.01 7.81
N ARG A 64 -10.00 -48.50 6.82
CA ARG A 64 -11.21 -47.66 6.98
C ARG A 64 -12.24 -47.74 5.82
N TYR A 65 -11.84 -47.52 4.55
CA TYR A 65 -12.77 -47.36 3.40
C TYR A 65 -12.03 -47.59 2.07
N GLU A 66 -12.50 -48.49 1.21
CA GLU A 66 -11.74 -49.04 0.08
C GLU A 66 -12.60 -49.11 -1.20
N PHE A 67 -12.12 -48.58 -2.34
CA PHE A 67 -12.89 -48.38 -3.58
C PHE A 67 -12.02 -48.41 -4.88
N LEU A 68 -12.48 -47.79 -5.99
CA LEU A 68 -12.34 -48.35 -7.36
C LEU A 68 -11.53 -47.51 -8.39
N TYR A 69 -11.68 -47.86 -9.67
CA TYR A 69 -10.62 -48.00 -10.69
C TYR A 69 -10.26 -46.76 -11.53
N THR A 70 -10.41 -45.54 -10.99
CA THR A 70 -10.81 -44.36 -11.81
C THR A 70 -10.79 -43.01 -11.10
N THR A 71 -11.17 -43.04 -9.83
CA THR A 71 -11.78 -41.91 -9.12
C THR A 71 -10.76 -40.84 -8.73
N PRO A 72 -11.16 -39.55 -8.59
CA PRO A 72 -10.26 -38.43 -8.32
C PRO A 72 -9.63 -38.37 -6.92
N GLY A 73 -9.00 -39.46 -6.47
CA GLY A 73 -7.74 -39.41 -5.72
C GLY A 73 -6.56 -39.17 -6.68
N LYS A 74 -5.34 -39.61 -6.39
CA LYS A 74 -4.91 -40.62 -5.41
C LYS A 74 -3.49 -40.27 -4.89
N SER A 75 -2.66 -41.27 -4.69
CA SER A 75 -1.26 -41.28 -5.17
C SER A 75 -1.01 -40.36 -6.39
N PRO A 76 0.14 -39.63 -6.45
CA PRO A 76 0.28 -38.52 -7.40
C PRO A 76 1.47 -38.70 -8.36
N GLN A 77 1.27 -39.23 -9.58
CA GLN A 77 2.38 -39.72 -10.42
C GLN A 77 3.37 -38.67 -10.94
N TYR A 78 3.04 -37.81 -11.91
CA TYR A 78 3.84 -36.59 -12.06
C TYR A 78 3.38 -35.62 -10.97
N THR A 79 4.20 -35.55 -9.93
CA THR A 79 3.80 -35.22 -8.58
C THR A 79 3.76 -33.72 -8.39
N GLN A 80 2.55 -33.20 -8.17
CA GLN A 80 2.27 -31.91 -7.58
C GLN A 80 1.32 -32.17 -6.40
N LEU A 81 1.82 -32.86 -5.36
CA LEU A 81 1.17 -33.12 -4.05
C LEU A 81 1.92 -32.35 -2.95
N LEU A 82 1.30 -31.31 -2.37
CA LEU A 82 2.02 -30.30 -1.59
C LEU A 82 1.09 -29.56 -0.58
N GLN A 83 1.66 -28.70 0.30
CA GLN A 83 0.92 -27.83 1.23
C GLN A 83 1.85 -26.73 1.81
N ALA A 84 1.54 -25.44 1.69
CA ALA A 84 2.41 -24.36 2.22
C ALA A 84 1.75 -22.96 2.40
N THR A 85 0.47 -22.94 2.76
CA THR A 85 -0.13 -21.88 3.59
C THR A 85 -1.26 -22.58 4.32
N ASN A 86 -2.34 -22.89 3.60
CA ASN A 86 -3.35 -23.86 4.01
C ASN A 86 -3.51 -25.06 3.04
N GLY A 87 -3.22 -25.07 1.73
CA GLY A 87 -2.96 -24.03 0.71
C GLY A 87 -4.12 -23.91 -0.31
N LYS A 88 -3.95 -23.53 -1.60
CA LYS A 88 -5.01 -23.64 -2.66
C LYS A 88 -4.90 -24.97 -3.43
N LEU A 89 -5.19 -24.99 -4.75
CA LEU A 89 -4.99 -26.14 -5.64
C LEU A 89 -4.91 -25.69 -7.11
N TYR A 90 -3.68 -25.56 -7.64
CA TYR A 90 -3.41 -24.99 -8.98
C TYR A 90 -2.12 -25.50 -9.67
N GLY A 91 -1.69 -26.75 -9.41
CA GLY A 91 -0.65 -27.45 -10.17
C GLY A 91 -1.22 -28.74 -10.77
N MET A 92 -0.77 -29.15 -11.96
CA MET A 92 -1.51 -30.07 -12.86
C MET A 92 -0.77 -31.39 -13.23
N THR A 93 -1.50 -32.37 -13.79
CA THR A 93 -1.12 -33.80 -14.02
C THR A 93 -0.83 -34.15 -15.49
N GLN A 94 0.04 -35.14 -15.71
CA GLN A 94 0.47 -35.64 -17.02
C GLN A 94 -0.32 -36.84 -17.57
N LEU A 95 -1.00 -37.67 -16.74
CA LEU A 95 -1.85 -38.79 -17.23
C LEU A 95 -3.19 -39.00 -16.43
N GLY A 96 -4.35 -39.06 -17.09
CA GLY A 96 -5.70 -39.11 -16.48
C GLY A 96 -6.82 -38.15 -17.03
N GLY A 97 -7.29 -38.26 -18.28
CA GLY A 97 -8.38 -37.38 -18.82
C GLY A 97 -8.32 -36.98 -20.33
N THR A 98 -8.19 -35.67 -20.63
CA THR A 98 -8.08 -35.12 -22.01
C THR A 98 -6.70 -35.27 -22.69
N SER A 99 -6.53 -36.24 -23.59
CA SER A 99 -5.32 -36.41 -24.45
C SER A 99 -4.01 -36.59 -23.64
N ASP A 100 -2.78 -36.60 -24.19
CA ASP A 100 -1.52 -36.76 -23.40
C ASP A 100 -1.07 -35.48 -22.65
N LYS A 101 -2.04 -34.73 -22.10
CA LYS A 101 -2.03 -33.26 -22.01
C LYS A 101 -2.13 -32.67 -20.58
N GLY A 102 -3.27 -32.03 -20.23
CA GLY A 102 -3.61 -31.40 -18.92
C GLY A 102 -5.04 -30.81 -18.83
N VAL A 103 -5.77 -31.02 -17.70
CA VAL A 103 -7.01 -30.25 -17.33
C VAL A 103 -7.09 -29.98 -15.81
N LEU A 104 -8.22 -29.44 -15.30
CA LEU A 104 -8.43 -29.02 -13.90
C LEU A 104 -9.62 -29.77 -13.23
N PHE A 105 -9.56 -30.02 -11.91
CA PHE A 105 -10.69 -30.52 -11.09
C PHE A 105 -10.96 -29.62 -9.84
N GLU A 106 -10.52 -29.95 -8.60
CA GLU A 106 -10.69 -29.03 -7.44
C GLU A 106 -10.63 -29.55 -5.96
N TYR A 107 -10.06 -30.73 -5.64
CA TYR A 107 -10.01 -31.47 -4.33
C TYR A 107 -9.86 -30.67 -3.01
N ASP A 108 -10.70 -30.94 -2.00
CA ASP A 108 -11.00 -29.98 -0.91
C ASP A 108 -11.36 -30.53 0.51
N PRO A 109 -10.40 -31.14 1.24
CA PRO A 109 -10.58 -31.52 3.51
C PRO A 109 -11.18 -30.39 4.34
N ALA A 110 -11.89 -29.45 3.71
CA ALA A 110 -12.63 -28.39 4.40
C ALA A 110 -14.14 -28.41 4.07
N THR A 111 -14.57 -29.32 3.21
CA THR A 111 -15.85 -29.22 2.48
C THR A 111 -16.43 -30.58 2.08
N GLY A 112 -17.45 -30.56 1.21
CA GLY A 112 -17.82 -31.68 0.32
C GLY A 112 -17.82 -31.29 -1.16
N VAL A 113 -17.02 -30.28 -1.59
CA VAL A 113 -17.20 -29.60 -2.90
C VAL A 113 -16.47 -30.26 -4.08
N TYR A 114 -16.80 -31.52 -4.30
CA TYR A 114 -17.08 -31.99 -5.66
C TYR A 114 -18.14 -31.07 -6.33
N ILE A 115 -17.93 -30.65 -7.59
CA ILE A 115 -18.84 -29.68 -8.25
C ILE A 115 -18.90 -29.82 -9.77
N LYS A 116 -19.84 -29.10 -10.39
CA LYS A 116 -19.63 -28.49 -11.71
C LYS A 116 -19.57 -26.97 -11.56
N LYS A 117 -18.71 -26.33 -12.35
CA LYS A 117 -18.49 -24.86 -12.36
C LYS A 117 -18.35 -24.33 -13.77
N LEU A 118 -17.49 -24.94 -14.58
CA LEU A 118 -17.23 -24.56 -15.97
C LEU A 118 -16.65 -25.76 -16.75
N ASN A 119 -16.64 -25.64 -18.07
CA ASN A 119 -16.01 -26.52 -19.06
C ASN A 119 -15.46 -25.62 -20.18
N PHE A 120 -14.34 -25.98 -20.82
CA PHE A 120 -13.63 -25.06 -21.74
C PHE A 120 -13.55 -25.55 -23.19
N ASN A 121 -13.26 -24.59 -24.08
CA ASN A 121 -12.88 -24.78 -25.48
C ASN A 121 -11.93 -23.64 -25.89
N GLY A 122 -11.52 -23.57 -27.17
CA GLY A 122 -10.60 -22.54 -27.65
C GLY A 122 -9.14 -22.83 -27.30
N THR A 123 -8.38 -21.81 -26.91
CA THR A 123 -6.94 -21.89 -26.61
C THR A 123 -6.60 -21.38 -25.20
N ASN A 124 -7.37 -21.81 -24.20
CA ASN A 124 -7.25 -21.37 -22.82
C ASN A 124 -7.34 -22.54 -21.79
N GLY A 125 -6.24 -23.27 -21.55
CA GLY A 125 -6.15 -24.27 -20.46
C GLY A 125 -5.19 -25.44 -20.73
N GLY A 126 -4.50 -25.92 -19.68
CA GLY A 126 -3.53 -27.02 -19.80
C GLY A 126 -2.63 -27.24 -18.56
N THR A 127 -1.32 -27.39 -18.79
CA THR A 127 -0.37 -28.00 -17.82
C THR A 127 1.04 -27.37 -17.82
N PRO A 128 1.86 -27.62 -16.77
CA PRO A 128 3.24 -27.11 -16.64
C PRO A 128 4.31 -27.60 -17.62
N TYR A 129 4.49 -28.89 -17.84
CA TYR A 129 5.77 -29.48 -18.32
C TYR A 129 7.01 -29.18 -17.43
N GLY A 130 7.19 -27.96 -16.93
CA GLY A 130 8.02 -27.61 -15.78
C GLY A 130 7.23 -27.80 -14.49
N GLY A 131 7.36 -26.84 -13.58
CA GLY A 131 6.54 -26.70 -12.37
C GLY A 131 5.94 -25.29 -12.27
N LEU A 132 5.90 -24.74 -11.06
CA LEU A 132 5.38 -23.39 -10.77
C LEU A 132 6.20 -22.73 -9.64
N ILE A 133 6.34 -21.40 -9.63
CA ILE A 133 6.68 -20.64 -8.41
C ILE A 133 5.40 -20.18 -7.76
N GLN A 134 5.15 -20.55 -6.50
CA GLN A 134 4.21 -19.80 -5.67
C GLN A 134 4.95 -18.53 -5.20
N ALA A 135 4.42 -17.33 -5.46
CA ALA A 135 5.13 -16.06 -5.33
C ALA A 135 4.38 -15.00 -4.49
N THR A 136 5.05 -13.94 -4.05
CA THR A 136 4.56 -12.88 -3.13
C THR A 136 3.19 -12.24 -3.43
N ASN A 137 2.71 -12.29 -4.68
CA ASN A 137 1.65 -11.43 -5.23
C ASN A 137 0.25 -12.11 -5.38
N GLY A 138 -0.58 -11.67 -6.35
CA GLY A 138 -1.91 -12.20 -6.73
C GLY A 138 -2.21 -12.03 -8.24
N LYS A 139 -3.29 -12.65 -8.78
CA LYS A 139 -3.44 -13.06 -10.20
C LYS A 139 -2.44 -14.16 -10.62
N LEU A 140 -2.76 -15.44 -10.45
CA LEU A 140 -1.93 -16.58 -10.86
C LEU A 140 -1.32 -16.49 -12.30
N TYR A 141 -0.06 -16.04 -12.43
CA TYR A 141 0.71 -16.09 -13.69
C TYR A 141 0.98 -17.53 -14.12
N GLY A 142 1.29 -17.69 -15.40
CA GLY A 142 1.84 -18.91 -15.97
C GLY A 142 1.91 -18.87 -17.49
N MET A 143 1.83 -20.04 -18.12
CA MET A 143 1.77 -20.26 -19.57
C MET A 143 0.92 -21.52 -19.84
N THR A 144 0.73 -21.91 -21.09
CA THR A 144 0.17 -23.24 -21.42
C THR A 144 1.03 -23.95 -22.47
N ASN A 145 0.74 -25.23 -22.78
CA ASN A 145 1.62 -26.10 -23.56
C ASN A 145 0.87 -26.92 -24.63
N THR A 146 1.36 -28.10 -25.03
CA THR A 146 1.11 -28.63 -26.38
C THR A 146 -0.34 -29.02 -26.58
N GLY A 147 -1.01 -28.42 -27.56
CA GLY A 147 -2.42 -28.67 -27.87
C GLY A 147 -3.14 -27.49 -28.50
N GLY A 148 -4.44 -27.68 -28.75
CA GLY A 148 -5.32 -26.74 -29.43
C GLY A 148 -5.57 -27.17 -30.88
N ALA A 149 -4.98 -26.44 -31.82
CA ALA A 149 -4.78 -26.85 -33.20
C ALA A 149 -3.27 -26.89 -33.49
N ASN A 150 -2.77 -26.12 -34.46
CA ASN A 150 -1.34 -26.09 -34.83
C ASN A 150 -0.46 -25.28 -33.84
N ASN A 151 -0.94 -24.99 -32.63
CA ASN A 151 -0.12 -24.89 -31.41
C ASN A 151 0.62 -23.55 -31.06
N LEU A 152 0.27 -22.38 -31.62
CA LEU A 152 0.61 -21.04 -31.03
C LEU A 152 -0.63 -20.15 -30.89
N GLY A 153 -0.83 -19.46 -29.78
CA GLY A 153 -1.72 -18.29 -29.69
C GLY A 153 -2.76 -18.31 -28.57
N VAL A 154 -2.46 -17.58 -27.50
CA VAL A 154 -3.00 -16.24 -27.12
C VAL A 154 -2.08 -15.68 -26.02
N LEU A 155 -2.52 -14.69 -25.22
CA LEU A 155 -2.04 -14.49 -23.86
C LEU A 155 -3.22 -14.22 -22.92
N PHE A 156 -3.73 -15.25 -22.22
CA PHE A 156 -4.98 -15.11 -21.46
C PHE A 156 -4.82 -14.53 -20.04
N GLU A 157 -5.85 -13.83 -19.56
CA GLU A 157 -5.93 -13.12 -18.27
C GLU A 157 -7.24 -13.48 -17.53
N TYR A 158 -7.28 -13.32 -16.20
CA TYR A 158 -8.46 -13.54 -15.35
C TYR A 158 -8.90 -12.31 -14.53
N ASP A 159 -10.08 -12.43 -13.91
CA ASP A 159 -10.52 -11.62 -12.76
C ASP A 159 -10.68 -12.48 -11.49
N LEU A 160 -10.56 -11.86 -10.32
CA LEU A 160 -10.69 -12.46 -8.99
C LEU A 160 -12.12 -12.92 -8.62
N THR A 161 -13.16 -12.42 -9.29
CA THR A 161 -14.55 -12.48 -8.75
C THR A 161 -15.63 -12.95 -9.75
N THR A 162 -15.53 -12.55 -11.01
CA THR A 162 -16.62 -12.64 -12.01
C THR A 162 -16.59 -13.92 -12.87
N SER A 163 -17.58 -14.09 -13.76
CA SER A 163 -17.51 -15.01 -14.92
C SER A 163 -17.98 -14.30 -16.20
N THR A 164 -17.15 -14.26 -17.24
CA THR A 164 -17.27 -13.44 -18.49
C THR A 164 -16.16 -13.87 -19.48
N TYR A 165 -16.21 -13.41 -20.74
CA TYR A 165 -15.13 -13.58 -21.74
C TYR A 165 -14.77 -12.24 -22.40
N THR A 166 -13.47 -11.98 -22.58
CA THR A 166 -12.90 -10.67 -22.99
C THR A 166 -11.58 -10.86 -23.78
N LYS A 167 -11.08 -9.85 -24.50
CA LYS A 167 -9.86 -9.96 -25.33
C LYS A 167 -9.04 -8.66 -25.46
N ARG A 168 -7.72 -8.79 -25.67
CA ARG A 168 -6.79 -7.78 -26.22
C ARG A 168 -6.05 -8.31 -27.49
N ILE A 169 -4.73 -8.49 -27.46
CA ILE A 169 -3.87 -8.69 -28.66
C ILE A 169 -3.87 -10.17 -29.15
N ASP A 170 -3.06 -10.52 -30.16
CA ASP A 170 -2.86 -11.88 -30.72
C ASP A 170 -1.37 -12.20 -30.96
N PHE A 171 -0.99 -13.49 -30.95
CA PHE A 171 0.39 -14.00 -30.85
C PHE A 171 1.02 -14.36 -32.22
N ALA A 172 2.36 -14.38 -32.31
CA ALA A 172 3.14 -14.62 -33.54
C ALA A 172 4.23 -15.71 -33.37
N GLY A 173 5.27 -15.77 -34.20
CA GLY A 173 6.37 -16.74 -34.04
C GLY A 173 7.75 -16.36 -34.61
N SER A 174 8.77 -16.23 -33.74
CA SER A 174 10.21 -16.20 -34.12
C SER A 174 11.26 -16.32 -32.99
N SER A 175 11.05 -15.82 -31.75
CA SER A 175 12.20 -15.24 -31.01
C SER A 175 12.14 -14.87 -29.53
N ASN A 176 10.97 -14.59 -28.92
CA ASN A 176 10.93 -13.90 -27.64
C ASN A 176 9.85 -14.40 -26.67
N GLY A 177 8.57 -14.36 -27.02
CA GLY A 177 7.44 -14.55 -26.11
C GLY A 177 7.24 -15.94 -25.51
N ALA A 178 8.03 -16.90 -25.96
CA ALA A 178 7.82 -18.32 -25.75
C ALA A 178 8.44 -18.87 -24.46
N ASN A 179 8.43 -20.19 -24.31
CA ASN A 179 7.68 -20.75 -23.20
C ASN A 179 8.58 -21.51 -22.17
N PRO A 180 8.56 -21.15 -20.86
CA PRO A 180 9.52 -21.61 -19.84
C PRO A 180 9.26 -22.99 -19.23
N ARG A 181 10.25 -23.53 -18.49
CA ARG A 181 10.03 -24.59 -17.48
C ARG A 181 10.85 -24.39 -16.21
N GLY A 182 12.18 -24.44 -16.29
CA GLY A 182 13.11 -24.39 -15.15
C GLY A 182 13.16 -22.98 -14.60
N ASN A 183 12.52 -22.79 -13.46
CA ASN A 183 11.38 -21.87 -13.45
C ASN A 183 11.85 -20.41 -13.35
N LEU A 184 12.21 -20.02 -12.13
CA LEU A 184 12.41 -18.67 -11.59
C LEU A 184 13.19 -18.80 -10.26
N PHE A 185 13.29 -17.72 -9.49
CA PHE A 185 13.89 -17.69 -8.13
C PHE A 185 13.09 -16.70 -7.26
N GLN A 186 13.42 -16.42 -5.99
CA GLN A 186 12.95 -15.20 -5.30
C GLN A 186 13.86 -14.74 -4.12
N ALA A 187 14.75 -13.75 -4.34
CA ALA A 187 15.44 -12.97 -3.29
C ALA A 187 15.96 -11.61 -3.83
N THR A 188 17.15 -11.14 -3.45
CA THR A 188 17.53 -9.70 -3.50
C THR A 188 17.67 -9.05 -4.88
N ASN A 189 16.95 -7.93 -5.08
CA ASN A 189 17.22 -6.80 -5.97
C ASN A 189 16.42 -6.62 -7.29
N GLY A 190 15.28 -7.29 -7.46
CA GLY A 190 14.15 -6.74 -8.25
C GLY A 190 14.19 -6.75 -9.80
N LYS A 191 14.58 -7.84 -10.47
CA LYS A 191 14.11 -8.16 -11.84
C LYS A 191 13.78 -9.65 -11.97
N MET A 192 12.76 -9.99 -12.75
CA MET A 192 11.91 -11.15 -12.44
C MET A 192 12.15 -12.39 -13.32
N TYR A 193 13.43 -12.78 -13.48
CA TYR A 193 13.86 -13.70 -14.52
C TYR A 193 13.46 -15.21 -14.41
N GLY A 194 13.56 -15.93 -15.54
CA GLY A 194 13.40 -17.38 -15.74
C GLY A 194 13.91 -17.82 -17.14
N MET A 195 13.80 -19.09 -17.59
CA MET A 195 13.96 -19.42 -19.03
C MET A 195 13.26 -20.71 -19.60
N THR A 196 13.49 -20.98 -20.90
CA THR A 196 12.61 -21.62 -21.93
C THR A 196 13.36 -22.51 -22.95
N GLY A 197 12.71 -23.37 -23.77
CA GLY A 197 13.50 -24.03 -24.86
C GLY A 197 13.09 -25.26 -25.73
N ALA A 198 12.50 -25.05 -26.92
CA ALA A 198 12.38 -25.90 -28.20
C ALA A 198 12.74 -24.66 -29.17
N GLY A 199 13.63 -24.82 -30.17
CA GLY A 199 13.80 -23.87 -31.29
C GLY A 199 14.61 -22.61 -30.97
N GLY A 200 14.83 -21.73 -31.97
CA GLY A 200 15.61 -20.47 -31.84
C GLY A 200 16.99 -20.50 -32.53
N LEU A 201 17.87 -19.48 -32.29
CA LEU A 201 19.12 -19.20 -33.05
C LEU A 201 19.96 -20.41 -33.49
N SER A 202 20.09 -21.45 -32.68
CA SER A 202 20.37 -22.84 -33.10
C SER A 202 19.80 -23.81 -32.06
N ALA A 203 18.63 -23.44 -31.54
CA ALA A 203 17.95 -24.05 -30.40
C ALA A 203 18.83 -24.35 -29.17
N THR A 204 19.31 -23.32 -28.44
CA THR A 204 19.50 -23.46 -26.96
C THR A 204 19.38 -22.25 -26.01
N GLY A 205 19.47 -20.96 -26.40
CA GLY A 205 19.19 -19.86 -25.44
C GLY A 205 18.83 -18.41 -25.89
N ILE A 206 17.63 -17.87 -25.59
CA ILE A 206 17.23 -16.41 -25.71
C ILE A 206 16.32 -15.88 -24.55
N ILE A 207 15.36 -14.94 -24.77
CA ILE A 207 14.68 -14.08 -23.75
C ILE A 207 13.26 -13.57 -24.17
N PHE A 208 12.30 -13.45 -23.22
CA PHE A 208 11.22 -12.42 -23.19
C PHE A 208 11.39 -11.42 -22.02
N GLU A 209 10.60 -10.35 -21.94
CA GLU A 209 10.47 -9.56 -20.70
C GLU A 209 9.16 -9.85 -19.99
N PHE A 210 8.02 -9.30 -20.46
CA PHE A 210 6.73 -9.32 -19.75
C PHE A 210 6.76 -8.47 -18.46
N ASP A 211 5.68 -7.73 -18.23
CA ASP A 211 5.79 -6.42 -17.56
C ASP A 211 4.41 -5.89 -17.07
N PRO A 212 3.55 -6.77 -16.52
CA PRO A 212 2.12 -6.58 -16.22
C PRO A 212 1.11 -5.82 -17.13
N THR A 213 1.32 -4.60 -17.64
CA THR A 213 0.18 -3.68 -17.90
C THR A 213 -0.23 -3.36 -19.35
N THR A 214 0.53 -2.50 -20.07
CA THR A 214 0.06 -1.67 -21.21
C THR A 214 0.55 -2.04 -22.62
N ASN A 215 0.94 -3.28 -22.89
CA ASN A 215 1.23 -3.83 -24.24
C ASN A 215 2.24 -3.05 -25.13
N VAL A 216 3.55 -3.33 -24.98
CA VAL A 216 4.67 -2.74 -25.76
C VAL A 216 5.72 -3.81 -26.15
N LEU A 217 6.55 -3.58 -27.18
CA LEU A 217 7.68 -4.47 -27.55
C LEU A 217 8.88 -3.69 -28.15
N THR A 218 10.10 -4.16 -27.90
CA THR A 218 11.42 -3.60 -28.28
C THR A 218 12.49 -4.73 -28.15
N LYS A 219 13.81 -4.45 -28.28
CA LYS A 219 14.89 -5.45 -28.18
C LYS A 219 16.14 -4.93 -27.45
N LYS A 220 16.95 -5.88 -26.93
CA LYS A 220 18.42 -5.81 -26.92
C LYS A 220 18.96 -7.05 -27.67
N ILE A 221 20.17 -7.53 -27.40
CA ILE A 221 20.97 -8.42 -28.28
C ILE A 221 20.62 -9.92 -28.12
N ASP A 222 21.50 -10.80 -28.61
CA ASP A 222 21.27 -12.18 -29.06
C ASP A 222 22.54 -13.05 -28.91
N PHE A 223 22.36 -14.38 -28.90
CA PHE A 223 23.40 -15.39 -28.66
C PHE A 223 24.13 -15.84 -29.93
N SER A 224 25.33 -15.31 -30.16
CA SER A 224 26.14 -15.48 -31.38
C SER A 224 27.60 -15.92 -31.15
N SER A 225 28.33 -15.45 -30.12
CA SER A 225 29.81 -15.51 -30.08
C SER A 225 30.51 -16.50 -29.11
N ILE A 226 30.10 -16.71 -27.84
CA ILE A 226 31.04 -17.36 -26.89
C ILE A 226 31.32 -18.86 -27.10
N ALA A 227 32.63 -19.13 -27.21
CA ALA A 227 33.37 -20.29 -26.68
C ALA A 227 32.84 -21.71 -26.93
N ASN A 228 31.95 -21.91 -27.91
CA ASN A 228 31.26 -23.18 -28.24
C ASN A 228 30.27 -23.71 -27.18
N ASP A 229 30.51 -23.38 -25.91
CA ASP A 229 29.53 -23.28 -24.82
C ASP A 229 28.61 -24.50 -24.58
N GLY A 230 27.36 -24.24 -24.16
CA GLY A 230 26.42 -25.16 -23.55
C GLY A 230 25.08 -25.30 -24.26
N ARG A 231 24.29 -26.27 -23.79
CA ARG A 231 22.99 -26.61 -24.36
C ARG A 231 21.88 -26.67 -23.31
N TYR A 232 21.24 -27.84 -23.13
CA TYR A 232 19.87 -27.94 -22.66
C TYR A 232 19.73 -27.76 -21.14
N GLY A 233 19.49 -26.54 -20.68
CA GLY A 233 19.17 -26.21 -19.31
C GLY A 233 17.91 -26.88 -18.76
N TYR A 234 18.09 -28.05 -18.14
CA TYR A 234 17.17 -28.78 -17.28
C TYR A 234 17.27 -28.26 -15.81
N GLY A 235 17.24 -26.95 -15.56
CA GLY A 235 17.56 -26.39 -14.23
C GLY A 235 17.16 -24.93 -13.96
N SER A 236 17.73 -24.33 -12.92
CA SER A 236 17.37 -23.01 -12.39
C SER A 236 18.42 -22.44 -11.43
N PHE A 237 18.19 -21.26 -10.84
CA PHE A 237 19.20 -20.54 -10.05
C PHE A 237 18.72 -20.08 -8.65
N VAL A 238 19.65 -19.65 -7.78
CA VAL A 238 19.38 -19.06 -6.45
C VAL A 238 20.49 -18.12 -5.99
N GLN A 239 20.13 -17.13 -5.18
CA GLN A 239 20.94 -15.99 -4.71
C GLN A 239 22.00 -16.31 -3.62
N ALA A 240 22.89 -15.34 -3.43
CA ALA A 240 23.90 -15.22 -2.39
C ALA A 240 24.09 -13.73 -2.02
N ALA A 241 24.98 -13.40 -1.08
CA ALA A 241 25.18 -12.02 -0.62
C ALA A 241 25.68 -10.99 -1.69
N ASN A 242 25.94 -11.38 -2.93
CA ASN A 242 26.08 -10.45 -4.07
C ASN A 242 25.15 -10.74 -5.27
N GLY A 243 24.19 -11.66 -5.18
CA GLY A 243 23.19 -11.95 -6.23
C GLY A 243 23.75 -12.08 -7.67
N LYS A 244 24.71 -12.99 -7.90
CA LYS A 244 25.56 -13.09 -9.12
C LYS A 244 25.58 -14.52 -9.72
N LEU A 245 25.02 -14.69 -10.92
CA LEU A 245 24.51 -15.96 -11.48
C LEU A 245 25.55 -17.03 -11.91
N TYR A 246 26.27 -17.65 -10.97
CA TYR A 246 27.14 -18.81 -11.29
C TYR A 246 26.23 -20.01 -11.58
N GLY A 247 25.88 -20.25 -12.83
CA GLY A 247 24.94 -21.31 -13.16
C GLY A 247 25.51 -22.71 -12.92
N LEU A 248 24.65 -23.69 -12.62
CA LEU A 248 24.94 -25.09 -12.95
C LEU A 248 24.87 -25.26 -14.48
N THR A 249 25.68 -24.48 -15.23
CA THR A 249 25.61 -24.33 -16.69
C THR A 249 25.87 -25.65 -17.40
N LEU A 250 26.42 -26.65 -16.67
CA LEU A 250 26.74 -28.00 -17.12
C LEU A 250 27.48 -28.05 -18.46
N SER A 251 28.17 -26.96 -18.84
CA SER A 251 28.81 -26.70 -20.12
C SER A 251 29.34 -25.27 -20.21
N GLY A 252 30.52 -25.11 -20.81
CA GLY A 252 31.07 -23.80 -21.17
C GLY A 252 32.33 -23.87 -22.04
N GLY A 253 32.39 -24.81 -23.00
CA GLY A 253 33.36 -24.73 -24.10
C GLY A 253 34.69 -25.50 -23.99
N THR A 254 34.68 -26.79 -23.63
CA THR A 254 35.80 -27.75 -23.85
C THR A 254 35.42 -29.18 -24.34
N SER A 255 34.14 -29.50 -24.70
CA SER A 255 33.65 -30.79 -25.29
C SER A 255 33.31 -31.99 -24.35
N SER A 256 32.17 -31.90 -23.64
CA SER A 256 31.55 -32.90 -22.74
C SER A 256 31.90 -32.97 -21.22
N ARG A 257 32.97 -32.34 -20.67
CA ARG A 257 33.26 -32.21 -19.21
C ARG A 257 32.40 -31.20 -18.43
N GLY A 258 32.62 -29.89 -18.54
CA GLY A 258 31.96 -28.82 -17.75
C GLY A 258 32.15 -27.39 -18.30
N THR A 259 32.58 -26.46 -17.42
CA THR A 259 32.73 -24.98 -17.51
C THR A 259 31.44 -24.15 -17.36
N ILE A 260 31.55 -22.87 -16.93
CA ILE A 260 30.50 -22.13 -16.17
C ILE A 260 30.30 -20.62 -16.53
N ILE A 261 31.26 -19.97 -17.21
CA ILE A 261 31.22 -18.56 -17.69
C ILE A 261 31.34 -17.47 -16.57
N GLU A 262 31.83 -16.25 -16.92
CA GLU A 262 31.96 -15.03 -16.08
C GLU A 262 30.78 -14.03 -16.32
N PHE A 263 29.92 -13.71 -15.33
CA PHE A 263 28.43 -13.27 -15.51
C PHE A 263 28.38 -11.96 -14.57
N ASP A 264 27.82 -10.82 -15.07
CA ASP A 264 26.96 -9.91 -14.25
C ASP A 264 25.46 -10.02 -14.61
N PRO A 265 24.52 -10.16 -13.64
CA PRO A 265 23.07 -10.21 -13.89
C PRO A 265 22.28 -8.97 -13.41
N ALA A 266 22.92 -7.96 -12.80
CA ALA A 266 22.29 -6.64 -12.65
C ALA A 266 22.35 -5.85 -13.97
N THR A 267 23.31 -6.16 -14.87
CA THR A 267 23.35 -5.81 -16.29
C THR A 267 23.68 -7.03 -17.19
N SER A 268 24.95 -7.22 -17.59
CA SER A 268 25.47 -8.29 -18.46
C SER A 268 27.02 -8.27 -18.55
N THR A 269 27.74 -9.41 -18.57
CA THR A 269 29.21 -9.53 -18.78
C THR A 269 29.58 -10.97 -19.18
N TYR A 270 30.65 -11.22 -19.95
CA TYR A 270 30.98 -12.55 -20.54
C TYR A 270 32.50 -12.82 -20.71
N ALA A 271 33.03 -13.92 -20.14
CA ALA A 271 34.38 -14.48 -20.37
C ALA A 271 34.61 -15.85 -19.62
N LYS A 272 35.85 -16.37 -19.54
CA LYS A 272 36.20 -17.69 -18.95
C LYS A 272 37.38 -17.65 -17.95
N LYS A 273 37.35 -18.48 -16.87
CA LYS A 273 38.38 -18.58 -15.80
C LYS A 273 39.05 -19.98 -15.68
N PHE A 274 38.74 -20.84 -14.71
CA PHE A 274 39.28 -22.23 -14.65
C PHE A 274 38.84 -23.02 -15.90
N ASP A 275 39.66 -23.97 -16.35
CA ASP A 275 39.23 -24.98 -17.33
C ASP A 275 40.18 -26.19 -17.33
N PHE A 276 39.67 -27.41 -17.36
CA PHE A 276 40.37 -28.52 -16.71
C PHE A 276 41.27 -29.36 -17.64
N THR A 277 42.57 -29.41 -17.32
CA THR A 277 43.26 -30.69 -17.10
C THR A 277 43.03 -31.15 -15.65
N GLY A 278 43.50 -32.35 -15.26
CA GLY A 278 43.22 -33.02 -13.96
C GLY A 278 43.52 -32.20 -12.67
N PRO A 279 43.12 -32.66 -11.45
CA PRO A 279 42.91 -34.08 -11.12
C PRO A 279 41.76 -34.43 -10.12
N THR A 280 40.77 -33.57 -9.85
CA THR A 280 39.77 -33.72 -8.75
C THR A 280 38.44 -32.93 -8.92
N GLY A 281 37.25 -33.53 -8.79
CA GLY A 281 35.93 -32.85 -8.69
C GLY A 281 35.26 -32.38 -9.99
N ASP A 282 33.91 -32.29 -10.05
CA ASP A 282 33.18 -32.19 -11.35
C ASP A 282 31.78 -31.48 -11.37
N THR A 283 30.66 -32.01 -10.79
CA THR A 283 29.28 -31.81 -11.35
C THR A 283 28.22 -30.90 -10.69
N PRO A 284 27.56 -31.29 -9.57
CA PRO A 284 26.10 -31.13 -9.33
C PRO A 284 25.08 -31.18 -10.50
N TYR A 285 23.94 -31.86 -10.30
CA TYR A 285 22.98 -32.17 -11.40
C TYR A 285 21.50 -32.10 -11.01
N ALA A 286 21.15 -31.81 -9.75
CA ALA A 286 19.75 -31.76 -9.31
C ALA A 286 19.53 -30.76 -8.18
N SER A 287 18.29 -30.39 -7.94
CA SER A 287 17.88 -29.14 -7.28
C SER A 287 18.42 -28.94 -5.85
N LEU A 288 19.51 -28.19 -5.72
CA LEU A 288 19.94 -27.59 -4.45
C LEU A 288 19.13 -26.31 -4.19
N VAL A 289 18.82 -26.05 -2.91
CA VAL A 289 17.70 -25.18 -2.54
C VAL A 289 17.98 -24.37 -1.26
N LYS A 290 17.50 -24.80 -0.07
CA LYS A 290 17.51 -23.93 1.13
C LYS A 290 18.69 -24.21 2.07
N ALA A 291 19.72 -23.37 1.95
CA ALA A 291 20.85 -23.31 2.88
C ALA A 291 20.63 -22.37 4.08
N THR A 292 21.60 -22.37 5.01
CA THR A 292 21.58 -21.61 6.27
C THR A 292 22.88 -20.89 6.64
N ASN A 293 24.08 -21.49 6.49
CA ASN A 293 25.30 -20.90 7.06
C ASN A 293 26.63 -21.11 6.29
N GLY A 294 27.36 -22.22 6.50
CA GLY A 294 28.82 -22.30 6.29
C GLY A 294 29.29 -23.16 5.11
N LYS A 295 30.16 -24.15 5.40
CA LYS A 295 30.74 -25.08 4.41
C LYS A 295 29.65 -25.83 3.64
N LEU A 296 29.80 -26.03 2.33
CA LEU A 296 28.78 -26.71 1.53
C LEU A 296 28.97 -28.24 1.56
N TYR A 297 27.91 -29.05 1.74
CA TYR A 297 27.98 -30.52 1.54
C TYR A 297 28.22 -30.90 0.06
N GLY A 298 28.55 -32.18 -0.25
CA GLY A 298 28.73 -32.65 -1.63
C GLY A 298 28.56 -34.18 -1.86
N THR A 299 27.85 -34.55 -2.93
CA THR A 299 27.32 -35.91 -3.24
C THR A 299 27.44 -36.30 -4.73
N THR A 300 27.52 -37.60 -5.09
CA THR A 300 28.03 -38.01 -6.43
C THR A 300 27.46 -39.28 -7.09
N VAL A 301 27.57 -39.39 -8.43
CA VAL A 301 27.20 -40.52 -9.32
C VAL A 301 28.39 -41.41 -9.74
N THR A 302 29.30 -41.05 -10.64
CA THR A 302 30.24 -42.04 -11.25
C THR A 302 31.70 -41.61 -11.44
N GLY A 303 32.09 -41.27 -12.67
CA GLY A 303 33.46 -41.42 -13.19
C GLY A 303 33.78 -42.81 -13.79
N GLY A 304 32.98 -43.83 -13.50
CA GLY A 304 32.94 -45.11 -14.23
C GLY A 304 33.95 -46.17 -13.79
N THR A 305 34.92 -45.83 -12.94
CA THR A 305 35.90 -46.78 -12.38
C THR A 305 35.32 -47.56 -11.18
N SER A 306 36.16 -48.35 -10.49
CA SER A 306 35.70 -49.44 -9.62
C SER A 306 34.74 -49.02 -8.50
N ASN A 307 33.70 -49.83 -8.33
CA ASN A 307 32.33 -49.37 -8.56
C ASN A 307 31.59 -48.72 -7.38
N GLY A 308 32.16 -47.68 -6.75
CA GLY A 308 31.37 -46.75 -5.93
C GLY A 308 32.03 -46.24 -4.64
N GLY A 309 32.09 -44.90 -4.49
CA GLY A 309 32.36 -44.25 -3.21
C GLY A 309 33.41 -43.14 -3.22
N VAL A 310 33.01 -41.88 -3.40
CA VAL A 310 33.80 -40.66 -3.14
C VAL A 310 32.92 -39.64 -2.43
N ILE A 311 33.54 -38.61 -1.88
CA ILE A 311 32.93 -37.58 -1.03
C ILE A 311 33.43 -36.21 -1.48
N PHE A 312 32.67 -35.15 -1.24
CA PHE A 312 33.24 -33.80 -1.14
C PHE A 312 32.48 -32.83 -0.22
N GLU A 313 33.05 -31.64 -0.13
CA GLU A 313 32.57 -30.41 0.50
C GLU A 313 32.75 -29.30 -0.55
N TYR A 314 32.11 -28.14 -0.42
CA TYR A 314 32.33 -27.00 -1.32
C TYR A 314 32.18 -25.62 -0.62
N ASP A 315 32.23 -24.56 -1.41
CA ASP A 315 32.68 -23.20 -1.06
C ASP A 315 31.65 -22.09 -1.35
N PRO A 316 31.60 -21.00 -0.55
CA PRO A 316 30.82 -19.80 -0.85
C PRO A 316 31.60 -18.59 -1.41
N ALA A 317 32.94 -18.59 -1.54
CA ALA A 317 33.73 -17.40 -1.95
C ALA A 317 35.22 -17.59 -2.35
N THR A 318 35.88 -18.71 -2.00
CA THR A 318 37.32 -18.81 -1.65
C THR A 318 38.24 -19.59 -2.59
N ASN A 319 37.71 -20.49 -3.43
CA ASN A 319 38.38 -21.05 -4.62
C ASN A 319 39.59 -22.02 -4.36
N THR A 320 39.52 -22.99 -3.42
CA THR A 320 40.59 -24.00 -3.18
C THR A 320 40.19 -25.41 -2.65
N THR A 321 40.91 -26.45 -3.08
CA THR A 321 40.51 -27.90 -3.10
C THR A 321 41.10 -28.76 -1.95
N THR A 322 40.60 -29.98 -1.68
CA THR A 322 41.07 -30.89 -0.59
C THR A 322 40.85 -32.40 -0.90
N LYS A 323 41.31 -33.31 -0.03
CA LYS A 323 40.97 -34.76 -0.01
C LYS A 323 41.24 -35.37 1.38
N LYS A 324 40.30 -36.12 1.94
CA LYS A 324 40.40 -36.68 3.33
C LYS A 324 40.85 -38.15 3.46
N ILE A 325 40.43 -39.03 2.55
CA ILE A 325 40.49 -40.51 2.67
C ILE A 325 40.65 -41.10 1.25
N ASP A 326 40.63 -42.41 1.11
CA ASP A 326 40.14 -43.17 -0.05
C ASP A 326 39.24 -44.31 0.47
N LEU A 327 38.06 -44.55 -0.11
CA LEU A 327 37.16 -45.64 0.34
C LEU A 327 37.56 -47.02 -0.25
N ASN A 328 36.87 -48.09 0.19
CA ASN A 328 37.04 -49.47 -0.28
C ASN A 328 35.66 -50.15 -0.37
N GLY A 329 35.55 -51.29 -1.08
CA GLY A 329 34.34 -52.08 -1.20
C GLY A 329 34.05 -53.12 -0.12
N SER A 330 35.06 -53.71 0.52
CA SER A 330 35.09 -55.16 0.82
C SER A 330 34.24 -55.72 1.99
N LEU A 331 33.01 -55.24 2.22
CA LEU A 331 32.05 -55.86 3.15
C LEU A 331 30.58 -55.52 2.83
N VAL A 332 29.64 -56.28 3.39
CA VAL A 332 28.19 -56.15 3.14
C VAL A 332 27.55 -55.27 4.22
N VAL A 333 27.81 -53.96 4.24
CA VAL A 333 27.58 -53.16 5.48
C VAL A 333 27.05 -51.71 5.37
N ASN A 334 27.03 -51.05 4.19
CA ASN A 334 26.72 -49.61 4.04
C ASN A 334 25.62 -49.30 2.98
N GLY A 335 25.55 -48.06 2.46
CA GLY A 335 24.55 -47.50 1.53
C GLY A 335 25.08 -46.21 0.86
N SER A 336 24.47 -45.69 -0.23
CA SER A 336 25.11 -44.69 -1.13
C SER A 336 24.17 -43.66 -1.79
N ALA A 337 24.41 -42.36 -1.57
CA ALA A 337 23.84 -41.17 -2.28
C ALA A 337 22.35 -41.16 -2.80
N PRO A 338 21.33 -41.21 -1.91
CA PRO A 338 20.30 -40.17 -1.68
C PRO A 338 19.64 -39.18 -2.69
N PHE A 339 19.71 -39.33 -4.03
CA PHE A 339 19.29 -38.35 -5.10
C PHE A 339 19.13 -36.82 -4.81
N GLY A 340 19.99 -36.00 -5.43
CA GLY A 340 20.18 -34.53 -5.30
C GLY A 340 18.95 -33.63 -5.46
N GLY A 341 19.03 -32.35 -5.08
CA GLY A 341 20.27 -31.59 -4.80
C GLY A 341 20.73 -31.51 -3.35
N LEU A 342 20.30 -30.48 -2.59
CA LEU A 342 20.67 -30.30 -1.17
C LEU A 342 19.95 -29.12 -0.46
N ILE A 343 19.67 -29.26 0.84
CA ILE A 343 18.99 -28.32 1.76
C ILE A 343 19.55 -28.51 3.20
N GLN A 344 19.25 -27.63 4.16
CA GLN A 344 19.83 -27.64 5.52
C GLN A 344 18.80 -27.62 6.66
N ALA A 345 19.21 -28.04 7.86
CA ALA A 345 18.63 -27.61 9.13
C ALA A 345 19.69 -27.53 10.26
N ALA A 346 19.52 -26.56 11.17
CA ALA A 346 20.55 -26.16 12.13
C ALA A 346 21.04 -27.31 13.04
N ASN A 347 20.17 -28.28 13.34
CA ASN A 347 20.45 -29.49 14.12
C ASN A 347 21.37 -30.52 13.44
N GLY A 348 21.92 -30.23 12.24
CA GLY A 348 23.03 -30.98 11.66
C GLY A 348 22.67 -32.34 11.05
N LYS A 349 21.38 -32.70 11.01
CA LYS A 349 20.87 -33.86 10.26
C LYS A 349 20.29 -33.42 8.90
N PHE A 350 20.26 -34.35 7.97
CA PHE A 350 20.59 -34.11 6.56
C PHE A 350 19.98 -35.21 5.64
N TYR A 351 18.65 -35.30 5.56
CA TYR A 351 17.87 -36.36 4.91
C TYR A 351 17.87 -36.38 3.36
N GLY A 352 17.95 -37.56 2.75
CA GLY A 352 17.85 -37.77 1.29
C GLY A 352 17.87 -39.25 0.90
N VAL A 353 17.36 -39.63 -0.28
CA VAL A 353 16.76 -40.95 -0.57
C VAL A 353 16.97 -41.43 -2.04
N THR A 354 17.17 -42.74 -2.29
CA THR A 354 17.20 -43.44 -3.62
C THR A 354 16.47 -44.81 -3.60
N SER A 355 16.99 -46.01 -3.95
CA SER A 355 16.18 -47.28 -3.97
C SER A 355 16.75 -48.59 -3.33
N ASN A 356 17.19 -49.55 -4.16
CA ASN A 356 17.90 -50.84 -4.04
C ASN A 356 18.01 -51.66 -2.73
N GLY A 357 18.48 -52.92 -2.92
CA GLY A 357 19.68 -53.39 -2.18
C GLY A 357 19.85 -54.90 -1.95
N GLY A 358 19.05 -55.80 -2.53
CA GLY A 358 19.11 -57.24 -2.21
C GLY A 358 17.91 -58.06 -2.71
N ALA A 359 17.45 -58.99 -1.86
CA ALA A 359 16.34 -59.92 -2.10
C ALA A 359 15.39 -60.04 -0.87
N ASN A 360 14.09 -60.17 -1.14
CA ASN A 360 12.91 -59.96 -0.27
C ASN A 360 12.35 -58.53 -0.11
N SER A 361 12.90 -57.53 0.60
CA SER A 361 14.19 -57.45 1.32
C SER A 361 14.21 -56.36 2.41
N GLY A 362 13.59 -55.20 2.14
CA GLY A 362 13.77 -53.95 2.90
C GLY A 362 14.15 -52.80 1.95
N GLY A 363 15.09 -51.94 2.31
CA GLY A 363 15.66 -50.96 1.37
C GLY A 363 16.92 -50.36 1.95
N VAL A 364 18.05 -50.35 1.23
CA VAL A 364 19.37 -50.15 1.87
C VAL A 364 19.54 -48.75 2.46
N LEU A 365 19.11 -48.55 3.72
CA LEU A 365 19.17 -47.23 4.36
C LEU A 365 20.61 -46.75 4.56
N PHE A 366 20.85 -45.49 4.18
CA PHE A 366 22.12 -44.77 4.25
C PHE A 366 22.09 -43.77 5.39
N GLU A 367 23.25 -43.53 5.99
CA GLU A 367 23.48 -42.31 6.74
C GLU A 367 24.98 -41.94 6.74
N TYR A 368 25.27 -40.67 7.00
CA TYR A 368 26.60 -40.16 7.37
C TYR A 368 26.45 -39.03 8.38
N ASP A 369 27.51 -38.62 9.07
CA ASP A 369 27.44 -37.54 10.06
C ASP A 369 28.70 -36.66 10.01
N LEU A 370 28.72 -35.57 10.79
CA LEU A 370 29.57 -34.40 10.56
C LEU A 370 31.07 -34.59 10.85
N SER A 371 31.48 -35.69 11.49
CA SER A 371 32.89 -35.98 11.81
C SER A 371 33.26 -37.45 12.07
N SER A 372 32.83 -38.06 13.19
CA SER A 372 33.65 -39.09 13.87
C SER A 372 33.50 -40.54 13.38
N ASN A 373 33.24 -40.75 12.09
CA ASN A 373 33.37 -42.04 11.39
C ASN A 373 32.58 -43.22 12.03
N THR A 374 31.38 -42.93 12.53
CA THR A 374 30.49 -43.78 13.35
C THR A 374 30.01 -45.10 12.71
N TYR A 375 29.56 -46.02 13.57
CA TYR A 375 28.83 -47.25 13.22
C TYR A 375 27.55 -47.33 14.08
N THR A 376 26.36 -47.02 13.53
CA THR A 376 25.06 -47.27 14.18
C THR A 376 24.14 -48.18 13.32
N ARG A 377 22.98 -48.61 13.85
CA ARG A 377 21.92 -49.29 13.07
C ARG A 377 20.53 -49.20 13.72
N LYS A 378 19.49 -49.42 12.90
CA LYS A 378 18.08 -49.59 13.34
C LYS A 378 17.43 -50.85 12.74
N VAL A 379 16.47 -50.73 11.83
CA VAL A 379 15.60 -51.82 11.35
C VAL A 379 16.24 -52.60 10.18
N SER A 380 15.60 -53.67 9.74
CA SER A 380 15.10 -53.80 8.36
C SER A 380 13.82 -54.65 8.37
N PHE A 381 13.19 -54.92 7.23
CA PHE A 381 11.93 -55.65 7.17
C PHE A 381 11.67 -56.13 5.74
N ASP A 382 11.40 -57.43 5.54
CA ASP A 382 11.70 -58.06 4.25
C ASP A 382 10.58 -57.92 3.20
N GLY A 383 10.51 -56.74 2.59
CA GLY A 383 9.62 -56.41 1.48
C GLY A 383 8.38 -55.61 1.86
N VAL A 384 8.16 -55.30 3.15
CA VAL A 384 6.93 -54.67 3.67
C VAL A 384 7.00 -53.13 3.73
N ASN A 385 5.91 -52.48 3.32
CA ASN A 385 5.63 -51.05 3.32
C ASN A 385 6.80 -50.16 2.83
N GLY A 386 7.67 -49.68 3.73
CA GLY A 386 8.80 -48.77 3.48
C GLY A 386 9.95 -49.31 2.59
N SER A 387 9.72 -50.40 1.88
CA SER A 387 10.75 -51.25 1.28
C SER A 387 11.22 -50.72 -0.10
N THR A 388 12.27 -49.87 -0.11
CA THR A 388 12.93 -49.16 -1.28
C THR A 388 12.59 -47.56 -1.85
N PRO A 389 11.55 -45.63 -0.92
CA PRO A 389 11.89 -44.04 -0.74
C PRO A 389 12.39 -43.04 -1.83
N PHE A 390 11.51 -42.32 -2.53
CA PHE A 390 11.90 -41.10 -3.25
C PHE A 390 12.17 -40.01 -2.15
N GLY A 391 13.00 -38.97 -2.25
CA GLY A 391 13.87 -38.41 -3.30
C GLY A 391 14.05 -36.88 -3.06
N THR A 392 14.59 -36.09 -4.01
CA THR A 392 14.96 -34.63 -4.07
C THR A 392 14.60 -33.52 -3.00
N LEU A 393 13.73 -33.73 -2.00
CA LEU A 393 13.45 -32.85 -0.82
C LEU A 393 12.74 -31.46 -1.04
N MET A 394 12.19 -30.86 0.04
CA MET A 394 11.13 -29.79 0.03
C MET A 394 11.09 -28.85 1.27
N GLN A 395 10.18 -27.86 1.24
CA GLN A 395 9.81 -26.90 2.31
C GLN A 395 8.28 -26.60 2.31
N ALA A 396 7.50 -27.01 3.33
CA ALA A 396 6.02 -27.11 3.24
C ALA A 396 5.15 -26.63 4.44
N THR A 397 4.40 -27.44 5.25
CA THR A 397 3.43 -26.91 6.28
C THR A 397 3.70 -27.18 7.80
N SER A 398 4.70 -27.97 8.21
CA SER A 398 5.14 -28.11 9.63
C SER A 398 6.63 -28.45 9.92
N GLY A 399 7.03 -29.73 9.88
CA GLY A 399 8.37 -30.23 10.26
C GLY A 399 8.70 -31.72 10.07
N LYS A 400 7.75 -32.64 9.76
CA LYS A 400 8.07 -34.01 9.27
C LYS A 400 8.27 -34.01 7.73
N LEU A 401 8.50 -35.18 7.10
CA LEU A 401 8.78 -35.34 5.65
C LEU A 401 8.20 -36.63 5.02
N TYR A 402 7.24 -36.52 4.08
CA TYR A 402 6.26 -37.61 3.83
C TYR A 402 6.77 -38.71 2.88
N GLY A 403 6.45 -39.97 3.21
CA GLY A 403 7.22 -41.16 2.82
C GLY A 403 6.88 -41.78 1.46
N MET A 404 7.65 -41.46 0.41
CA MET A 404 7.32 -41.82 -0.98
C MET A 404 7.80 -43.22 -1.46
N THR A 405 7.24 -44.27 -0.85
CA THR A 405 7.26 -45.66 -1.38
C THR A 405 6.63 -45.70 -2.76
N SER A 406 7.12 -46.54 -3.68
CA SER A 406 6.80 -46.29 -5.10
C SER A 406 6.81 -47.45 -6.13
N THR A 407 7.93 -47.81 -6.75
CA THR A 407 7.96 -47.91 -8.24
C THR A 407 6.94 -48.75 -9.03
N SER A 408 6.33 -49.81 -8.49
CA SER A 408 6.03 -50.98 -9.36
C SER A 408 4.78 -51.82 -9.12
N ASN A 409 4.01 -51.66 -8.04
CA ASN A 409 3.09 -52.73 -7.64
C ASN A 409 1.69 -52.60 -8.28
N ALA A 410 1.53 -53.28 -9.44
CA ALA A 410 0.39 -53.24 -10.35
C ALA A 410 0.15 -51.83 -10.95
N GLY A 411 -1.11 -51.44 -11.23
CA GLY A 411 -1.44 -50.06 -11.63
C GLY A 411 -1.27 -49.02 -10.52
N ALA A 412 -1.14 -49.49 -9.28
CA ALA A 412 -0.44 -48.86 -8.16
C ALA A 412 -0.97 -47.52 -7.59
N GLY A 413 -0.85 -47.35 -6.26
CA GLY A 413 -1.02 -46.05 -5.62
C GLY A 413 -0.36 -45.88 -4.24
N ALA A 414 -0.98 -46.39 -3.18
CA ALA A 414 -0.63 -46.10 -1.77
C ALA A 414 -0.45 -44.61 -1.36
N LEU A 415 -0.13 -44.37 -0.07
CA LEU A 415 0.19 -43.06 0.55
C LEU A 415 0.83 -43.31 1.94
N PHE A 416 2.16 -43.21 2.02
CA PHE A 416 3.09 -43.62 3.09
C PHE A 416 2.96 -42.83 4.40
N GLU A 417 3.09 -43.44 5.59
CA GLU A 417 3.62 -42.74 6.79
C GLU A 417 4.72 -43.60 7.46
N TYR A 418 5.76 -42.94 7.97
CA TYR A 418 6.99 -43.52 8.55
C TYR A 418 7.65 -42.50 9.52
N ASP A 419 8.77 -42.81 10.18
CA ASP A 419 9.40 -41.87 11.15
C ASP A 419 10.78 -42.36 11.69
N PRO A 420 11.36 -41.72 12.75
CA PRO A 420 12.57 -42.18 13.45
C PRO A 420 12.39 -42.53 14.96
N SER A 421 11.46 -43.43 15.33
CA SER A 421 11.33 -43.98 16.71
C SER A 421 10.90 -45.47 16.79
N THR A 422 9.87 -45.85 17.55
CA THR A 422 9.48 -47.25 17.89
C THR A 422 8.30 -47.85 17.09
N ALA A 423 7.08 -47.31 17.25
CA ALA A 423 5.81 -47.56 16.52
C ALA A 423 5.10 -48.94 16.45
N VAL A 424 3.81 -48.81 16.08
CA VAL A 424 3.00 -49.73 15.24
C VAL A 424 2.30 -48.88 14.16
N LEU A 425 2.19 -49.37 12.93
CA LEU A 425 1.62 -48.66 11.77
C LEU A 425 0.12 -48.99 11.55
N THR A 426 -0.55 -48.30 10.63
CA THR A 426 -1.98 -48.45 10.29
C THR A 426 -2.28 -48.03 8.83
N LYS A 427 -3.35 -48.57 8.23
CA LYS A 427 -3.84 -48.27 6.85
C LYS A 427 -5.21 -47.56 6.93
N LYS A 428 -5.73 -46.91 5.88
CA LYS A 428 -7.03 -46.22 5.91
C LYS A 428 -7.83 -46.31 4.59
N PHE A 429 -7.41 -45.59 3.56
CA PHE A 429 -8.30 -45.16 2.48
C PHE A 429 -7.76 -45.63 1.11
N ASP A 430 -8.44 -46.59 0.49
CA ASP A 430 -7.90 -47.38 -0.62
C ASP A 430 -8.68 -47.20 -1.93
N PHE A 431 -8.02 -47.38 -3.07
CA PHE A 431 -8.51 -47.02 -4.40
C PHE A 431 -8.05 -48.05 -5.47
N GLN A 432 -8.44 -47.88 -6.74
CA GLN A 432 -7.86 -48.61 -7.88
C GLN A 432 -7.55 -47.67 -9.09
N THR A 433 -7.08 -48.19 -10.24
CA THR A 433 -6.25 -47.43 -11.23
C THR A 433 -6.57 -47.57 -12.74
N ALA A 434 -7.24 -46.59 -13.34
CA ALA A 434 -7.24 -46.29 -14.78
C ALA A 434 -7.88 -44.92 -15.07
N GLY A 435 -7.15 -44.00 -15.71
CA GLY A 435 -7.59 -42.59 -15.82
C GLY A 435 -7.39 -41.79 -14.53
N ASN A 436 -7.10 -42.48 -13.43
CA ASN A 436 -6.25 -42.07 -12.33
C ASN A 436 -5.03 -43.03 -12.27
N GLY A 437 -4.00 -42.70 -11.49
CA GLY A 437 -2.68 -43.31 -11.63
C GLY A 437 -1.78 -43.30 -10.39
N SER A 438 -0.51 -43.65 -10.58
CA SER A 438 0.43 -44.05 -9.52
C SER A 438 1.14 -42.87 -8.83
N GLY A 439 2.48 -42.77 -8.77
CA GLY A 439 3.17 -41.82 -7.85
C GLY A 439 4.55 -41.21 -8.20
N PRO A 440 5.11 -40.38 -7.29
CA PRO A 440 6.50 -39.94 -7.21
C PRO A 440 7.34 -39.58 -8.46
N THR A 441 7.00 -38.50 -9.16
CA THR A 441 7.89 -37.80 -10.10
C THR A 441 7.61 -36.28 -10.10
N GLY A 442 8.21 -35.51 -9.18
CA GLY A 442 8.05 -34.05 -9.10
C GLY A 442 8.72 -33.42 -7.88
N GLU A 443 8.63 -32.09 -7.71
CA GLU A 443 9.25 -31.34 -6.59
C GLU A 443 8.38 -30.13 -6.15
N LEU A 444 8.35 -29.81 -4.85
CA LEU A 444 7.04 -29.50 -4.22
C LEU A 444 7.13 -28.37 -3.14
N VAL A 445 6.05 -27.57 -2.90
CA VAL A 445 5.90 -26.47 -1.86
C VAL A 445 4.44 -26.00 -1.53
N GLN A 446 3.88 -24.90 -2.14
CA GLN A 446 2.49 -24.29 -2.13
C GLN A 446 2.28 -22.91 -1.39
N GLY A 447 1.06 -22.34 -1.44
CA GLY A 447 0.53 -21.14 -0.77
C GLY A 447 -1.03 -21.06 -0.82
N LEU A 448 -1.67 -19.93 -0.46
CA LEU A 448 -3.15 -19.67 -0.42
C LEU A 448 -4.02 -20.61 0.49
N ASN A 449 -5.31 -20.88 0.19
CA ASN A 449 -6.26 -21.63 1.07
C ASN A 449 -7.39 -22.41 0.31
N ASN A 450 -7.97 -23.52 0.81
CA ASN A 450 -7.71 -24.31 2.04
C ASN A 450 -7.61 -25.85 1.74
N LYS A 451 -6.85 -26.23 0.71
CA LYS A 451 -6.69 -27.56 0.11
C LYS A 451 -5.22 -27.93 -0.12
N LEU A 452 -4.93 -29.12 -0.66
CA LEU A 452 -3.56 -29.50 -1.06
C LEU A 452 -3.38 -29.34 -2.59
N TYR A 453 -2.13 -29.17 -3.04
CA TYR A 453 -1.70 -29.64 -4.37
C TYR A 453 -2.17 -31.09 -4.58
N GLY A 454 -2.73 -31.47 -5.74
CA GLY A 454 -3.12 -32.85 -6.05
C GLY A 454 -3.14 -33.13 -7.55
N THR A 455 -2.29 -34.03 -8.02
CA THR A 455 -2.16 -34.42 -9.43
C THR A 455 -1.80 -35.89 -9.57
N THR A 456 -2.56 -36.69 -10.33
CA THR A 456 -2.14 -38.07 -10.62
C THR A 456 -1.16 -38.12 -11.81
N SER A 457 -0.94 -39.29 -12.43
CA SER A 457 -0.50 -39.48 -13.84
C SER A 457 -0.63 -40.93 -14.33
N THR A 458 -1.83 -41.46 -14.61
CA THR A 458 -2.03 -42.62 -15.52
C THR A 458 -3.35 -42.51 -16.32
N GLY A 459 -3.28 -42.67 -17.66
CA GLY A 459 -4.44 -42.63 -18.59
C GLY A 459 -4.92 -41.25 -19.09
N ALA A 460 -4.09 -40.49 -19.84
CA ALA A 460 -4.37 -39.20 -20.53
C ALA A 460 -3.82 -37.88 -19.90
N PRO A 461 -4.51 -37.03 -19.07
CA PRO A 461 -3.81 -36.16 -18.08
C PRO A 461 -4.62 -35.73 -16.81
N GLY A 462 -5.36 -34.62 -16.93
CA GLY A 462 -6.63 -34.29 -16.29
C GLY A 462 -6.81 -34.23 -14.78
N VAL A 463 -6.68 -35.34 -14.04
CA VAL A 463 -7.10 -35.46 -12.62
C VAL A 463 -6.43 -34.45 -11.67
N LEU A 464 -7.05 -33.28 -11.56
CA LEU A 464 -6.85 -32.15 -10.64
C LEU A 464 -6.86 -32.46 -9.14
N PHE A 465 -7.06 -33.72 -8.74
CA PHE A 465 -7.70 -34.02 -7.46
C PHE A 465 -9.20 -33.64 -7.49
N GLU A 466 -10.16 -34.47 -7.03
CA GLU A 466 -11.45 -33.91 -6.54
C GLU A 466 -12.09 -34.61 -5.34
N PHE A 467 -11.47 -35.62 -4.74
CA PHE A 467 -11.92 -36.03 -3.40
C PHE A 467 -11.84 -34.87 -2.40
N ASP A 468 -12.57 -34.94 -1.30
CA ASP A 468 -12.32 -34.03 -0.19
C ASP A 468 -11.07 -34.48 0.58
N PRO A 469 -10.62 -33.74 1.63
CA PRO A 469 -10.17 -34.43 2.68
C PRO A 469 -11.25 -34.89 3.72
N THR A 470 -12.54 -34.60 3.51
CA THR A 470 -13.63 -34.68 4.52
C THR A 470 -14.86 -35.56 4.20
N THR A 471 -15.57 -35.46 3.06
CA THR A 471 -16.83 -36.23 2.83
C THR A 471 -16.73 -37.41 1.86
N LEU A 472 -15.78 -37.38 0.92
CA LEU A 472 -15.24 -38.56 0.22
C LEU A 472 -16.26 -39.26 -0.73
N ALA A 473 -17.08 -38.45 -1.42
CA ALA A 473 -17.98 -38.84 -2.53
C ALA A 473 -17.24 -38.93 -3.89
N PHE A 474 -17.94 -38.87 -5.05
CA PHE A 474 -17.33 -38.93 -6.40
C PHE A 474 -18.06 -38.06 -7.46
N ASN A 475 -17.30 -37.32 -8.30
CA ASN A 475 -17.74 -36.52 -9.46
C ASN A 475 -16.53 -36.17 -10.39
N LYS A 476 -16.73 -35.46 -11.52
CA LYS A 476 -15.68 -34.99 -12.45
C LYS A 476 -15.78 -33.48 -12.79
N LYS A 477 -14.68 -32.76 -12.56
CA LYS A 477 -14.43 -31.30 -12.77
C LYS A 477 -14.45 -30.76 -14.20
N VAL A 478 -13.37 -30.11 -14.63
CA VAL A 478 -13.34 -29.21 -15.80
C VAL A 478 -12.81 -29.92 -17.04
N ASP A 479 -13.66 -30.66 -17.75
CA ASP A 479 -13.34 -31.24 -19.06
C ASP A 479 -13.12 -30.16 -20.14
N PHE A 480 -12.19 -30.41 -21.05
CA PHE A 480 -12.04 -29.72 -22.34
C PHE A 480 -11.30 -30.61 -23.35
N VAL A 481 -10.92 -30.09 -24.53
CA VAL A 481 -10.10 -30.77 -25.56
C VAL A 481 -8.61 -30.40 -25.40
N ASP A 482 -7.70 -30.75 -26.33
CA ASP A 482 -6.25 -30.50 -26.20
C ASP A 482 -5.85 -29.05 -25.88
N VAL A 483 -6.68 -28.06 -26.26
CA VAL A 483 -6.66 -26.62 -25.89
C VAL A 483 -5.27 -25.99 -25.83
N ASN A 484 -4.51 -26.18 -24.74
CA ASN A 484 -3.05 -26.09 -24.74
C ASN A 484 -2.39 -26.86 -23.56
N GLY A 485 -2.31 -28.19 -23.66
CA GLY A 485 -1.84 -29.12 -22.62
C GLY A 485 -0.37 -29.08 -22.18
N THR A 486 0.51 -29.93 -22.74
CA THR A 486 1.10 -31.16 -22.09
C THR A 486 2.00 -31.18 -20.82
N ASN A 487 2.09 -32.41 -20.27
CA ASN A 487 3.30 -33.15 -19.80
C ASN A 487 4.11 -32.66 -18.57
N PRO A 488 3.54 -32.22 -17.43
CA PRO A 488 4.27 -31.79 -16.22
C PRO A 488 5.39 -32.76 -15.77
N GLN A 489 6.53 -32.19 -15.35
CA GLN A 489 7.69 -32.94 -14.83
C GLN A 489 8.42 -32.19 -13.70
N GLY A 490 8.64 -30.88 -13.87
CA GLY A 490 9.44 -30.06 -12.96
C GLY A 490 8.70 -29.63 -11.69
N GLY A 491 9.47 -29.17 -10.70
CA GLY A 491 8.93 -28.79 -9.40
C GLY A 491 8.93 -27.31 -9.05
N MET A 492 8.79 -27.02 -7.74
CA MET A 492 8.37 -25.72 -7.22
C MET A 492 9.21 -25.14 -6.06
N ILE A 493 9.02 -23.84 -5.79
CA ILE A 493 9.29 -23.17 -4.49
C ILE A 493 8.16 -22.18 -4.11
N ARG A 494 8.18 -21.68 -2.86
CA ARG A 494 7.17 -20.83 -2.21
C ARG A 494 7.75 -19.50 -1.70
N VAL A 495 7.09 -18.41 -2.07
CA VAL A 495 6.83 -17.19 -1.28
C VAL A 495 5.34 -16.84 -1.46
N GLY A 496 4.68 -16.22 -0.47
CA GLY A 496 3.32 -15.66 -0.63
C GLY A 496 2.21 -16.57 -1.23
N ASN A 497 1.55 -16.07 -2.28
CA ASN A 497 0.20 -16.47 -2.71
C ASN A 497 -0.09 -16.51 -4.23
N LYS A 498 0.59 -15.75 -5.12
CA LYS A 498 0.45 -15.90 -6.59
C LYS A 498 1.01 -17.25 -7.04
N LEU A 499 0.82 -17.58 -8.31
CA LEU A 499 1.71 -18.50 -9.03
C LEU A 499 2.41 -17.75 -10.17
N TYR A 500 3.54 -18.27 -10.64
CA TYR A 500 3.98 -18.17 -12.04
C TYR A 500 4.22 -19.62 -12.50
N GLY A 501 3.28 -20.22 -13.22
CA GLY A 501 3.39 -21.58 -13.75
C GLY A 501 4.23 -21.64 -15.02
N THR A 502 5.37 -22.34 -14.99
CA THR A 502 6.33 -22.29 -16.10
C THR A 502 6.09 -23.40 -17.11
N THR A 503 5.42 -23.01 -18.20
CA THR A 503 4.88 -23.88 -19.25
C THR A 503 5.09 -23.31 -20.66
N THR A 504 4.73 -24.03 -21.73
CA THR A 504 5.73 -24.49 -22.72
C THR A 504 5.39 -24.51 -24.23
N SER A 505 4.17 -24.20 -24.69
CA SER A 505 3.82 -24.06 -26.14
C SER A 505 2.34 -23.64 -26.31
N GLY A 506 1.52 -24.27 -27.19
CA GLY A 506 0.06 -24.20 -27.16
C GLY A 506 -0.65 -23.18 -28.06
N GLY A 507 -1.79 -23.56 -28.66
CA GLY A 507 -2.69 -22.65 -29.41
C GLY A 507 -3.03 -23.09 -30.85
N THR A 508 -3.05 -22.16 -31.81
CA THR A 508 -3.50 -22.36 -33.21
C THR A 508 -2.43 -22.52 -34.30
N SER A 509 -1.24 -21.89 -34.23
CA SER A 509 -0.34 -21.81 -35.43
C SER A 509 1.17 -22.18 -35.35
N SER A 510 1.83 -22.39 -34.19
CA SER A 510 3.16 -23.06 -34.08
C SER A 510 3.47 -23.65 -32.69
N TYR A 511 4.06 -22.88 -31.76
CA TYR A 511 4.45 -23.31 -30.40
C TYR A 511 4.44 -22.09 -29.43
N GLY A 512 3.31 -21.73 -28.79
CA GLY A 512 3.34 -20.74 -27.67
C GLY A 512 2.06 -19.97 -27.25
N VAL A 513 1.80 -19.93 -25.93
CA VAL A 513 0.85 -19.05 -25.18
C VAL A 513 1.35 -18.79 -23.75
N LEU A 514 1.07 -17.59 -23.22
CA LEU A 514 1.43 -17.09 -21.87
C LEU A 514 0.15 -16.72 -21.09
N PHE A 515 0.15 -16.65 -19.74
CA PHE A 515 -1.05 -16.29 -18.98
C PHE A 515 -0.87 -15.48 -17.69
N GLU A 516 -1.94 -14.77 -17.31
CA GLU A 516 -2.23 -14.17 -15.99
C GLU A 516 -3.63 -14.60 -15.51
N TYR A 517 -3.77 -15.91 -15.27
CA TYR A 517 -4.94 -16.62 -14.73
C TYR A 517 -5.19 -16.23 -13.25
N ASP A 518 -6.23 -16.76 -12.59
CA ASP A 518 -6.47 -16.57 -11.15
C ASP A 518 -7.46 -17.60 -10.54
N LEU A 519 -8.39 -17.15 -9.68
CA LEU A 519 -9.21 -17.96 -8.79
C LEU A 519 -10.37 -18.72 -9.48
N SER A 520 -11.15 -19.45 -8.66
CA SER A 520 -12.36 -20.19 -9.04
C SER A 520 -13.56 -19.30 -9.43
N SER A 521 -13.32 -18.01 -9.67
CA SER A 521 -14.19 -17.02 -10.31
C SER A 521 -14.45 -17.35 -11.77
N ASN A 522 -13.39 -17.43 -12.59
CA ASN A 522 -13.40 -17.79 -14.02
C ASN A 522 -14.09 -16.79 -14.97
N THR A 523 -13.65 -15.53 -14.96
CA THR A 523 -13.73 -14.64 -16.14
C THR A 523 -12.46 -14.77 -16.96
N TYR A 524 -12.57 -14.95 -18.28
CA TYR A 524 -11.43 -14.88 -19.20
C TYR A 524 -11.28 -13.51 -19.87
N THR A 525 -10.03 -13.13 -20.09
CA THR A 525 -9.54 -11.91 -20.75
C THR A 525 -8.28 -12.28 -21.57
N VAL A 526 -7.71 -11.35 -22.35
CA VAL A 526 -6.37 -11.49 -22.98
C VAL A 526 -5.57 -10.20 -22.78
N LYS A 527 -4.23 -10.25 -22.76
CA LYS A 527 -3.32 -9.09 -22.59
C LYS A 527 -2.58 -8.68 -23.88
N GLN A 528 -1.43 -8.03 -23.71
CA GLN A 528 -0.32 -8.06 -24.69
C GLN A 528 -0.13 -9.46 -25.27
N ASN A 529 0.41 -9.59 -26.47
CA ASN A 529 0.83 -10.89 -27.00
C ASN A 529 2.24 -10.77 -27.58
N PHE A 530 2.94 -11.90 -27.67
CA PHE A 530 4.33 -11.99 -28.09
C PHE A 530 4.47 -13.12 -29.14
N ASP A 531 5.55 -13.92 -29.15
CA ASP A 531 5.80 -14.90 -30.21
C ASP A 531 6.40 -16.26 -29.76
N TYR A 532 6.12 -17.32 -30.55
CA TYR A 532 6.81 -18.63 -30.57
C TYR A 532 8.34 -18.48 -30.72
N ALA A 533 9.11 -19.51 -30.33
CA ALA A 533 10.51 -19.80 -30.68
C ALA A 533 11.63 -19.14 -29.86
N ASN A 534 11.29 -18.36 -28.83
CA ASN A 534 12.04 -18.43 -27.57
C ASN A 534 11.53 -19.60 -26.70
N GLY A 535 11.52 -20.82 -27.24
CA GLY A 535 11.51 -21.96 -26.35
C GLY A 535 10.21 -22.73 -26.08
N TYR A 536 10.39 -23.90 -25.46
CA TYR A 536 9.44 -24.98 -25.23
C TYR A 536 9.87 -26.07 -24.20
N SER A 537 11.02 -25.94 -23.51
CA SER A 537 11.45 -26.83 -22.40
C SER A 537 12.61 -26.25 -21.57
N ALA A 538 12.65 -26.60 -20.28
CA ALA A 538 13.72 -26.22 -19.33
C ALA A 538 13.75 -27.00 -17.98
N TYR A 539 12.84 -27.97 -17.77
CA TYR A 539 12.66 -28.81 -16.56
C TYR A 539 12.80 -28.17 -15.15
N GLY A 540 14.02 -27.89 -14.68
CA GLY A 540 14.46 -28.24 -13.34
C GLY A 540 14.30 -27.18 -12.25
N ARG A 541 13.10 -27.17 -11.65
CA ARG A 541 12.75 -26.50 -10.39
C ARG A 541 13.18 -25.03 -10.32
N LEU A 542 13.31 -24.53 -9.08
CA LEU A 542 13.39 -23.12 -8.71
C LEU A 542 13.67 -23.04 -7.19
N THR A 543 14.06 -21.89 -6.64
CA THR A 543 14.32 -21.71 -5.18
C THR A 543 13.95 -20.29 -4.70
N ALA A 544 13.89 -20.01 -3.39
CA ALA A 544 13.56 -18.68 -2.84
C ALA A 544 14.15 -18.47 -1.44
N THR A 545 14.31 -17.20 -1.03
CA THR A 545 14.55 -16.79 0.36
C THR A 545 14.25 -15.31 0.71
N ALA A 546 13.84 -14.43 -0.23
CA ALA A 546 13.46 -13.03 0.06
C ALA A 546 12.53 -12.38 -1.00
N ASP A 547 12.92 -11.25 -1.61
CA ASP A 547 12.08 -10.23 -2.27
C ASP A 547 11.70 -10.42 -3.76
N GLY A 548 12.57 -10.12 -4.75
CA GLY A 548 12.10 -9.85 -6.13
C GLY A 548 13.07 -10.02 -7.31
N MET A 549 14.34 -10.41 -7.08
CA MET A 549 15.14 -11.08 -8.12
C MET A 549 14.67 -12.52 -8.27
N LEU A 550 14.26 -12.89 -9.48
CA LEU A 550 13.86 -14.24 -9.88
C LEU A 550 14.82 -14.72 -11.02
N TYR A 551 15.08 -16.03 -11.21
CA TYR A 551 16.15 -16.57 -12.08
C TYR A 551 15.96 -18.06 -12.50
N GLY A 552 16.13 -18.46 -13.77
CA GLY A 552 15.91 -19.87 -14.27
C GLY A 552 16.84 -20.32 -15.42
N MET A 553 16.65 -21.51 -16.05
CA MET A 553 17.49 -22.01 -17.21
C MET A 553 16.75 -22.30 -18.55
N THR A 554 17.47 -22.37 -19.69
CA THR A 554 16.96 -22.48 -21.10
C THR A 554 17.38 -23.76 -21.83
N GLN A 555 16.59 -24.19 -22.83
CA GLN A 555 16.93 -25.21 -23.84
C GLN A 555 16.65 -24.75 -25.29
N GLY A 556 16.41 -23.45 -25.55
CA GLY A 556 16.08 -22.92 -26.88
C GLY A 556 16.39 -21.41 -27.03
N GLY A 557 16.71 -21.02 -28.26
CA GLY A 557 17.38 -19.78 -28.65
C GLY A 557 18.76 -20.04 -29.25
N GLY A 558 19.75 -19.24 -28.87
CA GLY A 558 21.22 -19.36 -29.00
C GLY A 558 21.92 -20.26 -30.02
N ALA A 559 23.02 -19.73 -30.59
CA ALA A 559 23.88 -20.42 -31.55
C ALA A 559 24.45 -21.75 -31.02
N ASN A 560 24.67 -21.89 -29.70
CA ASN A 560 24.07 -22.96 -28.89
C ASN A 560 23.59 -22.28 -27.59
N GLY A 561 24.52 -22.00 -26.67
CA GLY A 561 24.40 -21.14 -25.49
C GLY A 561 23.31 -21.48 -24.46
N GLY A 562 23.70 -21.85 -23.23
CA GLY A 562 22.79 -22.03 -22.09
C GLY A 562 22.34 -20.73 -21.39
N GLY A 563 21.65 -19.84 -22.12
CA GLY A 563 21.27 -18.47 -21.68
C GLY A 563 19.97 -17.96 -22.29
N VAL A 564 19.55 -16.70 -22.20
CA VAL A 564 20.24 -15.54 -21.63
C VAL A 564 19.41 -14.84 -20.55
N ILE A 565 18.38 -15.56 -20.07
CA ILE A 565 17.65 -15.35 -18.82
C ILE A 565 16.62 -14.23 -18.99
N PHE A 566 15.33 -14.60 -19.04
CA PHE A 566 14.23 -13.73 -19.51
C PHE A 566 14.08 -12.52 -18.57
N GLU A 567 14.08 -11.27 -19.04
CA GLU A 567 14.50 -10.16 -18.15
C GLU A 567 13.44 -9.68 -17.13
N TYR A 568 12.15 -9.77 -17.48
CA TYR A 568 10.93 -9.45 -16.70
C TYR A 568 10.91 -8.18 -15.83
N ASN A 569 9.96 -7.29 -16.14
CA ASN A 569 9.79 -5.96 -15.53
C ASN A 569 8.38 -5.83 -14.86
N ILE A 570 7.98 -4.66 -14.35
CA ILE A 570 6.81 -4.53 -13.45
C ILE A 570 5.96 -3.25 -13.66
N ALA A 571 5.69 -2.85 -14.92
CA ALA A 571 5.06 -1.55 -15.23
C ALA A 571 4.08 -1.51 -16.42
N THR A 572 4.47 -1.96 -17.63
CA THR A 572 3.94 -1.49 -18.93
C THR A 572 3.67 -2.55 -20.04
N ASP A 573 3.74 -3.85 -19.73
CA ASP A 573 3.71 -5.02 -20.65
C ASP A 573 4.66 -4.87 -21.86
N VAL A 574 5.84 -4.26 -21.62
CA VAL A 574 7.02 -4.18 -22.51
C VAL A 574 7.68 -5.56 -22.72
N LEU A 575 8.45 -5.65 -23.81
CA LEU A 575 9.44 -6.70 -24.03
C LEU A 575 10.76 -6.14 -24.58
N THR A 576 11.90 -6.62 -24.07
CA THR A 576 13.24 -6.45 -24.65
C THR A 576 14.09 -7.73 -24.47
N LYS A 577 15.39 -7.74 -24.86
CA LYS A 577 16.32 -8.90 -24.70
C LYS A 577 17.62 -8.54 -23.93
N LYS A 578 18.77 -9.22 -24.11
CA LYS A 578 20.03 -8.91 -23.37
C LYS A 578 21.32 -9.08 -24.22
N ALA A 579 22.08 -10.17 -24.08
CA ALA A 579 23.46 -10.31 -24.61
C ALA A 579 23.77 -11.73 -25.20
N ASP A 580 24.98 -12.32 -25.02
CA ASP A 580 25.63 -13.30 -25.95
C ASP A 580 26.32 -14.57 -25.32
N PHE A 581 26.13 -15.77 -25.93
CA PHE A 581 26.94 -17.04 -25.87
C PHE A 581 26.85 -17.76 -27.26
N SER A 582 27.65 -18.83 -27.54
CA SER A 582 27.64 -19.56 -28.84
C SER A 582 27.77 -21.11 -28.78
N ALA A 583 28.46 -21.72 -29.75
CA ALA A 583 27.97 -22.91 -30.47
C ALA A 583 28.84 -24.19 -30.51
N SER A 584 28.20 -25.33 -30.22
CA SER A 584 28.57 -26.70 -30.64
C SER A 584 29.51 -27.52 -29.75
N THR A 585 29.61 -27.26 -28.44
CA THR A 585 30.14 -28.26 -27.48
C THR A 585 29.14 -28.80 -26.44
N GLY A 586 27.97 -28.19 -26.31
CA GLY A 586 27.17 -28.26 -25.09
C GLY A 586 26.35 -29.52 -24.81
N ILE A 587 26.19 -29.81 -23.52
CA ILE A 587 25.16 -30.69 -22.93
C ILE A 587 24.30 -29.86 -21.95
N SER A 588 23.79 -30.41 -20.84
CA SER A 588 22.48 -29.99 -20.28
C SER A 588 22.49 -29.31 -18.89
N PRO A 589 22.54 -27.97 -18.75
CA PRO A 589 22.50 -27.26 -17.46
C PRO A 589 21.45 -27.76 -16.45
N PHE A 590 21.81 -28.47 -15.38
CA PHE A 590 20.87 -29.34 -14.65
C PHE A 590 20.65 -28.96 -13.17
N GLY A 591 19.38 -28.79 -12.77
CA GLY A 591 18.94 -28.51 -11.38
C GLY A 591 18.98 -27.04 -10.94
N SER A 592 18.36 -26.74 -9.79
CA SER A 592 18.56 -25.51 -8.98
C SER A 592 19.96 -25.42 -8.35
N LEU A 593 20.28 -24.31 -7.67
CA LEU A 593 21.65 -23.87 -7.31
C LEU A 593 21.97 -23.79 -5.81
N THR A 594 23.18 -23.33 -5.48
CA THR A 594 23.51 -22.89 -4.13
C THR A 594 22.71 -21.67 -3.69
N LEU A 595 22.03 -21.73 -2.55
CA LEU A 595 21.99 -20.57 -1.65
C LEU A 595 23.37 -20.43 -1.02
N ALA A 596 24.29 -19.78 -1.75
CA ALA A 596 25.65 -19.55 -1.27
C ALA A 596 25.74 -18.34 -0.34
N ALA A 597 26.74 -18.31 0.53
CA ALA A 597 26.81 -17.37 1.65
C ALA A 597 27.45 -16.02 1.29
N ASN A 598 28.70 -15.79 1.70
CA ASN A 598 29.28 -14.47 1.91
C ASN A 598 29.79 -13.72 0.66
N GLY A 599 29.19 -13.95 -0.52
CA GLY A 599 29.34 -13.08 -1.68
C GLY A 599 29.12 -13.78 -3.01
N LYS A 600 29.97 -14.76 -3.32
CA LYS A 600 29.90 -15.56 -4.55
C LYS A 600 28.70 -16.53 -4.49
N TYR A 601 28.25 -16.99 -5.65
CA TYR A 601 27.56 -18.28 -5.74
C TYR A 601 28.62 -19.39 -5.75
N TYR A 602 28.24 -20.66 -5.84
CA TYR A 602 29.11 -21.62 -6.53
C TYR A 602 28.37 -22.72 -7.26
N ALA A 603 29.07 -23.26 -8.24
CA ALA A 603 28.53 -24.17 -9.23
C ALA A 603 29.62 -25.13 -9.73
N LEU A 604 29.18 -26.18 -10.40
CA LEU A 604 29.96 -27.25 -10.99
C LEU A 604 29.29 -27.67 -12.33
N ALA A 605 29.87 -28.58 -13.12
CA ALA A 605 29.32 -28.97 -14.43
C ALA A 605 29.85 -30.30 -15.00
N SER A 606 28.95 -31.22 -15.41
CA SER A 606 29.21 -32.52 -16.13
C SER A 606 28.73 -32.58 -17.61
N GLY A 607 28.99 -31.55 -18.40
CA GLY A 607 28.76 -31.53 -19.84
C GLY A 607 29.60 -30.44 -20.51
N GLY A 608 29.77 -30.43 -21.83
CA GLY A 608 30.38 -29.30 -22.54
C GLY A 608 31.87 -28.95 -22.36
N GLY A 609 32.67 -29.63 -21.53
CA GLY A 609 34.13 -29.34 -21.29
C GLY A 609 35.20 -30.42 -21.63
N ALA A 610 36.47 -30.35 -21.19
CA ALA A 610 37.65 -31.07 -21.77
C ALA A 610 37.68 -32.63 -21.80
N ASN A 611 36.78 -33.29 -22.54
CA ASN A 611 36.51 -34.75 -22.52
C ASN A 611 35.63 -35.28 -21.35
N ASN A 612 34.31 -35.18 -21.53
CA ASN A 612 33.24 -36.01 -20.93
C ASN A 612 32.90 -35.97 -19.40
N GLN A 613 33.78 -35.60 -18.47
CA GLN A 613 33.44 -35.41 -17.02
C GLN A 613 34.13 -34.17 -16.33
N GLY A 614 33.41 -33.10 -15.94
CA GLY A 614 33.89 -32.04 -14.99
C GLY A 614 34.79 -30.89 -15.48
N THR A 615 34.28 -29.64 -15.52
CA THR A 615 35.06 -28.37 -15.40
C THR A 615 34.23 -27.25 -14.76
N LEU A 616 34.83 -26.23 -14.16
CA LEU A 616 34.19 -25.46 -13.07
C LEU A 616 34.70 -24.01 -13.01
N PHE A 617 33.83 -23.00 -12.98
CA PHE A 617 34.11 -21.70 -12.33
C PHE A 617 32.84 -20.94 -11.88
N GLU A 618 32.59 -19.74 -12.42
CA GLU A 618 32.38 -18.58 -11.55
C GLU A 618 31.89 -17.32 -12.32
N TYR A 619 30.59 -16.98 -12.25
CA TYR A 619 29.96 -15.86 -12.99
C TYR A 619 29.73 -14.60 -12.11
N ASP A 620 30.72 -13.71 -12.04
CA ASP A 620 30.84 -12.70 -10.98
C ASP A 620 30.85 -11.22 -11.45
N ARG A 621 29.93 -10.39 -10.92
CA ARG A 621 29.86 -8.92 -11.17
C ARG A 621 31.11 -8.10 -10.78
N SER A 622 32.15 -8.71 -10.21
CA SER A 622 33.16 -8.02 -9.41
C SER A 622 34.62 -8.47 -9.66
N THR A 623 34.88 -9.48 -10.49
CA THR A 623 36.25 -9.91 -10.82
C THR A 623 36.71 -9.37 -12.18
N SER A 624 37.18 -8.13 -12.21
CA SER A 624 37.87 -7.51 -13.36
C SER A 624 39.28 -8.08 -13.61
N THR A 625 39.44 -9.40 -13.43
CA THR A 625 40.69 -10.16 -13.32
C THR A 625 40.52 -11.53 -14.01
N ILE A 626 39.84 -11.52 -15.15
CA ILE A 626 39.26 -12.72 -15.77
C ILE A 626 40.36 -13.53 -16.46
N THR A 627 40.87 -14.58 -15.80
CA THR A 627 42.05 -15.35 -16.22
C THR A 627 42.04 -16.75 -15.57
N LYS A 628 42.76 -17.71 -16.14
CA LYS A 628 42.87 -19.08 -15.62
C LYS A 628 43.74 -19.16 -14.37
N LYS A 629 43.27 -19.90 -13.35
CA LYS A 629 44.06 -20.37 -12.20
C LYS A 629 43.83 -21.85 -11.86
N ILE A 630 42.80 -22.49 -12.44
CA ILE A 630 42.03 -23.66 -11.84
C ILE A 630 42.21 -24.76 -13.00
N ASP A 631 42.67 -25.98 -12.61
CA ASP A 631 42.64 -27.32 -13.25
C ASP A 631 42.17 -28.38 -12.21
N LEU A 632 41.34 -29.39 -12.57
CA LEU A 632 40.60 -30.33 -11.69
C LEU A 632 39.98 -31.57 -12.45
N ALA A 633 39.02 -32.32 -11.88
CA ALA A 633 38.38 -33.61 -12.30
C ALA A 633 39.19 -34.94 -12.33
N GLY A 634 38.53 -36.07 -11.99
CA GLY A 634 38.95 -37.48 -12.19
C GLY A 634 38.20 -38.51 -11.32
N ALA A 635 37.60 -39.61 -11.84
CA ALA A 635 36.74 -40.59 -11.12
C ALA A 635 37.07 -40.88 -9.64
N SER A 636 38.32 -41.28 -9.35
CA SER A 636 38.80 -41.62 -8.00
C SER A 636 39.01 -40.42 -7.07
N ASN A 637 38.93 -39.21 -7.63
CA ASN A 637 38.86 -37.94 -6.91
C ASN A 637 37.61 -37.14 -7.36
N GLY A 638 36.52 -37.81 -7.75
CA GLY A 638 35.31 -37.18 -8.27
C GLY A 638 35.31 -36.94 -9.77
N GLU A 639 34.53 -37.77 -10.47
CA GLU A 639 33.84 -37.45 -11.72
C GLU A 639 32.37 -37.86 -11.58
N TYR A 640 31.49 -37.18 -12.31
CA TYR A 640 30.04 -37.19 -12.14
C TYR A 640 29.52 -36.95 -10.68
N PRO A 641 29.96 -35.96 -9.86
CA PRO A 641 29.25 -35.44 -8.67
C PRO A 641 27.77 -35.01 -8.77
N TYR A 642 26.89 -35.76 -9.41
CA TYR A 642 25.51 -35.40 -9.78
C TYR A 642 24.54 -34.93 -8.65
N GLY A 643 24.97 -34.89 -7.39
CA GLY A 643 24.17 -34.45 -6.27
C GLY A 643 23.99 -32.93 -6.21
N GLY A 644 24.26 -32.36 -5.05
CA GLY A 644 24.11 -30.93 -4.81
C GLY A 644 25.02 -30.41 -3.70
N LEU A 645 24.76 -29.15 -3.31
CA LEU A 645 25.56 -28.36 -2.38
C LEU A 645 24.64 -27.52 -1.47
N THR A 646 24.96 -27.37 -0.19
CA THR A 646 24.31 -26.37 0.68
C THR A 646 25.10 -26.08 1.94
N ALA A 647 25.13 -24.80 2.32
CA ALA A 647 25.89 -24.22 3.42
C ALA A 647 25.40 -24.70 4.80
N ALA A 648 26.13 -25.66 5.37
CA ALA A 648 25.81 -26.40 6.60
C ALA A 648 25.95 -25.58 7.88
N SER A 649 25.31 -26.02 8.96
CA SER A 649 25.48 -25.43 10.31
C SER A 649 26.78 -25.84 11.02
N ASN A 650 27.37 -26.98 10.66
CA ASN A 650 28.69 -27.40 11.14
C ASN A 650 29.29 -28.56 10.31
N GLY A 651 30.49 -29.01 10.68
CA GLY A 651 31.15 -30.21 10.14
C GLY A 651 32.15 -29.97 9.00
N LYS A 652 32.78 -31.07 8.56
CA LYS A 652 33.60 -31.16 7.33
C LYS A 652 33.25 -32.45 6.60
N LEU A 653 32.77 -32.38 5.36
CA LEU A 653 31.48 -33.02 5.00
C LEU A 653 31.56 -34.34 4.17
N TYR A 654 30.42 -35.00 3.90
CA TYR A 654 30.35 -36.45 3.57
C TYR A 654 29.39 -36.83 2.42
N GLY A 655 29.56 -38.03 1.82
CA GLY A 655 28.80 -38.50 0.63
C GLY A 655 29.15 -39.93 0.19
N MET A 656 28.81 -40.32 -1.06
CA MET A 656 29.26 -41.57 -1.73
C MET A 656 29.05 -41.49 -3.26
N THR A 657 29.43 -42.52 -4.05
CA THR A 657 29.11 -42.67 -5.51
C THR A 657 28.41 -44.00 -5.86
N SER A 658 27.82 -44.06 -7.05
CA SER A 658 27.28 -45.26 -7.70
C SER A 658 28.30 -46.16 -8.41
N SER A 659 29.29 -45.59 -9.11
CA SER A 659 30.38 -46.32 -9.76
C SER A 659 31.57 -45.42 -10.11
N GLY A 660 32.51 -45.31 -9.19
CA GLY A 660 33.78 -44.61 -9.38
C GLY A 660 34.69 -44.82 -8.17
N GLY A 661 35.99 -44.88 -8.41
CA GLY A 661 37.01 -45.17 -7.39
C GLY A 661 38.20 -46.01 -7.85
N ALA A 662 38.92 -46.50 -6.86
CA ALA A 662 39.93 -47.55 -6.93
C ALA A 662 39.48 -48.71 -6.01
N ASN A 663 40.42 -49.40 -5.33
CA ASN A 663 40.20 -50.24 -4.14
C ASN A 663 38.98 -51.20 -4.18
N GLY A 664 38.68 -51.76 -5.37
CA GLY A 664 37.47 -52.54 -5.66
C GLY A 664 36.16 -51.72 -5.68
N ASN A 665 36.08 -50.67 -4.86
CA ASN A 665 34.97 -49.74 -4.79
C ASN A 665 35.43 -48.45 -4.08
N GLY A 666 35.37 -47.31 -4.78
CA GLY A 666 35.57 -46.02 -4.14
C GLY A 666 37.01 -45.52 -3.98
N ALA A 667 37.12 -44.23 -3.66
CA ALA A 667 38.32 -43.45 -3.38
C ALA A 667 37.85 -42.16 -2.65
N LEU A 668 38.27 -40.91 -2.98
CA LEU A 668 37.68 -39.71 -2.35
C LEU A 668 38.11 -38.37 -2.98
N PHE A 669 37.39 -37.26 -2.72
CA PHE A 669 37.98 -35.92 -2.75
C PHE A 669 37.45 -35.03 -1.62
N GLU A 670 37.68 -33.71 -1.72
CA GLU A 670 37.00 -32.66 -0.97
C GLU A 670 37.29 -31.26 -1.56
N TYR A 671 36.76 -30.23 -0.91
CA TYR A 671 37.17 -28.83 -1.05
C TYR A 671 37.31 -28.24 0.36
N ASP A 672 37.99 -27.12 0.54
CA ASP A 672 38.14 -26.55 1.89
C ASP A 672 38.29 -25.02 1.92
N PRO A 673 37.21 -24.28 2.22
CA PRO A 673 37.21 -22.82 2.44
C PRO A 673 37.97 -22.33 3.70
N SER A 674 39.14 -22.90 4.00
CA SER A 674 39.91 -22.59 5.21
C SER A 674 41.42 -22.89 5.13
N THR A 675 41.84 -23.95 4.43
CA THR A 675 43.24 -24.44 4.47
C THR A 675 43.75 -25.06 3.15
N SER A 676 42.91 -25.86 2.47
CA SER A 676 43.28 -26.74 1.34
C SER A 676 44.39 -27.77 1.59
N ALA A 677 44.04 -29.06 1.75
CA ALA A 677 44.99 -30.16 1.97
C ALA A 677 44.57 -31.50 1.31
N PHE A 678 45.51 -32.27 0.77
CA PHE A 678 45.23 -33.53 0.04
C PHE A 678 45.51 -34.81 0.87
N ALA A 679 45.28 -34.74 2.18
CA ALA A 679 45.73 -35.71 3.17
C ALA A 679 44.89 -37.01 3.22
N LYS A 680 45.18 -37.96 2.31
CA LYS A 680 44.69 -39.36 2.30
C LYS A 680 44.76 -40.07 3.67
N LYS A 681 43.95 -41.12 3.84
CA LYS A 681 44.25 -42.32 4.65
C LYS A 681 43.40 -43.51 4.14
N ALA A 682 43.67 -44.71 4.63
CA ALA A 682 43.20 -45.97 4.04
C ALA A 682 41.77 -46.37 4.42
N ASP A 683 40.94 -46.52 3.40
CA ASP A 683 39.93 -47.57 3.18
C ASP A 683 38.64 -47.56 4.03
N PHE A 684 37.58 -48.23 3.52
CA PHE A 684 36.22 -48.22 4.06
C PHE A 684 35.42 -49.48 3.63
N THR A 685 34.12 -49.36 3.30
CA THR A 685 33.27 -50.45 2.81
C THR A 685 32.13 -49.93 1.91
N SER A 686 31.80 -50.65 0.83
CA SER A 686 30.80 -50.27 -0.19
C SER A 686 30.36 -51.53 -0.99
N ALA A 687 30.39 -51.50 -2.34
CA ALA A 687 30.19 -52.61 -3.27
C ALA A 687 28.85 -53.39 -3.24
N THR A 688 27.98 -53.10 -2.27
CA THR A 688 26.74 -53.85 -1.97
C THR A 688 25.57 -52.92 -1.62
N THR A 689 25.71 -51.66 -1.99
CA THR A 689 25.32 -50.54 -1.12
C THR A 689 24.43 -49.51 -1.82
N GLY A 690 23.53 -49.94 -2.71
CA GLY A 690 22.55 -49.07 -3.34
C GLY A 690 23.21 -47.87 -4.03
N SER A 691 24.24 -48.14 -4.82
CA SER A 691 25.03 -47.23 -5.64
C SER A 691 24.32 -45.95 -6.12
N GLY A 692 24.32 -44.89 -5.31
CA GLY A 692 23.79 -43.57 -5.65
C GLY A 692 22.31 -43.58 -6.07
N PRO A 693 21.92 -43.05 -7.26
CA PRO A 693 22.77 -42.26 -8.13
C PRO A 693 23.24 -40.93 -7.50
N GLN A 694 22.38 -39.92 -7.30
CA GLN A 694 22.85 -38.52 -7.24
C GLN A 694 23.28 -38.00 -5.83
N GLY A 695 22.44 -38.20 -4.82
CA GLY A 695 22.58 -37.72 -3.42
C GLY A 695 22.06 -36.31 -3.10
N THR A 696 20.96 -36.18 -2.32
CA THR A 696 20.53 -34.98 -1.57
C THR A 696 20.62 -35.23 -0.08
N LEU A 697 20.53 -34.14 0.69
CA LEU A 697 20.58 -34.08 2.14
C LEU A 697 19.76 -32.85 2.61
N ALA A 698 18.99 -32.93 3.71
CA ALA A 698 18.00 -31.89 4.11
C ALA A 698 17.54 -31.90 5.59
N LEU A 699 16.67 -30.95 5.95
CA LEU A 699 15.97 -30.91 7.25
C LEU A 699 15.44 -32.30 7.70
N SER A 700 15.80 -32.69 8.92
CA SER A 700 15.29 -33.89 9.61
C SER A 700 15.20 -33.65 11.13
N GLY A 701 14.62 -34.60 11.88
CA GLY A 701 14.31 -34.48 13.31
C GLY A 701 15.42 -34.97 14.25
N ASN A 702 15.09 -35.93 15.12
CA ASN A 702 16.01 -36.59 16.08
C ASN A 702 16.98 -37.58 15.39
N GLY A 703 17.64 -37.12 14.32
CA GLY A 703 17.98 -37.97 13.18
C GLY A 703 16.99 -37.75 12.04
N LYS A 704 17.31 -38.11 10.80
CA LYS A 704 18.47 -38.89 10.32
C LYS A 704 18.99 -38.32 8.99
N LEU A 705 19.89 -39.02 8.28
CA LEU A 705 20.01 -38.89 6.82
C LEU A 705 19.11 -39.94 6.13
N TYR A 706 19.10 -41.17 6.65
CA TYR A 706 17.91 -42.05 6.75
C TYR A 706 17.38 -42.69 5.44
N GLY A 707 17.71 -42.17 4.28
CA GLY A 707 17.13 -42.65 3.03
C GLY A 707 17.80 -43.90 2.45
N LEU A 708 17.02 -44.63 1.67
CA LEU A 708 17.28 -46.01 1.23
C LEU A 708 17.69 -45.99 -0.26
N THR A 709 18.73 -46.70 -0.74
CA THR A 709 19.55 -46.16 -1.86
C THR A 709 19.72 -47.00 -3.16
N GLN A 710 19.99 -46.34 -4.32
CA GLN A 710 19.95 -46.69 -5.78
C GLN A 710 18.66 -47.12 -6.49
N SER A 711 18.19 -46.28 -7.41
CA SER A 711 17.25 -46.56 -8.52
C SER A 711 17.10 -48.04 -8.94
N GLY A 712 15.92 -48.63 -8.73
CA GLY A 712 15.63 -50.03 -9.04
C GLY A 712 16.33 -51.01 -8.09
N GLY A 713 16.67 -52.22 -8.57
CA GLY A 713 17.53 -53.16 -7.84
C GLY A 713 17.38 -54.64 -8.18
N ALA A 714 18.18 -55.50 -7.53
CA ALA A 714 18.35 -56.91 -7.90
C ALA A 714 17.05 -57.73 -7.91
N LEU A 715 16.32 -57.78 -6.79
CA LEU A 715 14.87 -58.00 -6.76
C LEU A 715 14.17 -56.70 -6.31
N GLY A 716 14.65 -55.57 -6.80
CA GLY A 716 14.41 -54.24 -6.23
C GLY A 716 15.06 -54.06 -4.85
N LEU A 717 14.41 -54.60 -3.83
CA LEU A 717 14.38 -54.06 -2.46
C LEU A 717 15.67 -54.40 -1.66
N GLY A 718 16.00 -53.76 -0.52
CA GLY A 718 17.35 -53.86 0.13
C GLY A 718 17.51 -53.98 1.67
N THR A 719 18.65 -53.53 2.21
CA THR A 719 19.11 -53.79 3.61
C THR A 719 19.09 -52.54 4.53
N PHE A 720 20.16 -52.18 5.30
CA PHE A 720 20.27 -50.90 6.08
C PHE A 720 21.65 -50.71 6.78
N PHE A 721 22.14 -49.46 6.91
CA PHE A 721 23.15 -49.04 7.91
C PHE A 721 22.66 -47.91 8.84
N GLU A 722 23.50 -47.03 9.38
CA GLU A 722 23.14 -45.78 10.11
C GLU A 722 24.44 -45.04 10.52
N TYR A 723 24.33 -43.75 10.89
CA TYR A 723 25.43 -42.88 11.33
C TYR A 723 24.91 -41.80 12.29
N ASP A 724 25.76 -41.39 13.22
CA ASP A 724 25.51 -40.37 14.26
C ASP A 724 26.84 -39.69 14.62
N PRO A 725 26.91 -38.54 15.30
CA PRO A 725 28.13 -37.73 15.33
C PRO A 725 29.35 -38.43 15.97
N VAL A 726 29.15 -39.24 17.02
CA VAL A 726 30.18 -40.10 17.64
C VAL A 726 29.50 -41.34 18.27
N THR A 727 29.51 -42.51 17.62
CA THR A 727 28.89 -43.74 18.16
C THR A 727 29.47 -45.04 17.56
N GLY A 728 29.32 -46.17 18.26
CA GLY A 728 29.56 -47.52 17.74
C GLY A 728 28.56 -48.52 18.33
N VAL A 729 27.92 -49.37 17.51
CA VAL A 729 26.98 -50.43 17.97
C VAL A 729 27.34 -51.85 17.47
N LEU A 730 26.91 -52.47 16.36
CA LEU A 730 26.03 -52.11 15.23
C LEU A 730 24.61 -52.73 15.37
N THR A 731 24.18 -53.01 16.61
CA THR A 731 22.89 -53.66 16.97
C THR A 731 21.64 -52.91 16.46
N LYS A 732 20.54 -53.66 16.29
CA LYS A 732 19.32 -53.28 15.54
C LYS A 732 18.07 -53.07 16.42
N LYS A 733 16.98 -52.57 15.81
CA LYS A 733 15.60 -52.59 16.38
C LYS A 733 15.00 -54.00 16.27
N VAL A 734 14.69 -54.40 15.04
CA VAL A 734 13.78 -55.49 14.64
C VAL A 734 14.15 -55.90 13.21
N ASP A 735 13.87 -57.17 12.88
CA ASP A 735 13.68 -57.66 11.51
C ASP A 735 12.39 -58.49 11.45
N LEU A 736 11.53 -58.29 10.44
CA LEU A 736 10.27 -59.03 10.25
C LEU A 736 9.76 -58.98 8.80
N ALA A 737 8.82 -59.86 8.47
CA ALA A 737 8.20 -60.01 7.14
C ALA A 737 6.87 -59.26 7.00
N GLY A 738 6.42 -58.89 5.78
CA GLY A 738 7.16 -58.97 4.52
C GLY A 738 6.30 -58.67 3.28
N GLY A 739 6.95 -58.54 2.13
CA GLY A 739 6.38 -58.48 0.76
C GLY A 739 5.42 -57.33 0.36
N ASN A 740 4.66 -56.74 1.28
CA ASN A 740 3.62 -55.75 0.98
C ASN A 740 4.15 -54.30 0.95
N GLY A 741 5.14 -54.04 0.08
CA GLY A 741 5.88 -52.77 -0.02
C GLY A 741 6.40 -52.52 -1.44
N SER A 742 6.91 -51.32 -1.71
CA SER A 742 7.42 -50.96 -3.03
C SER A 742 8.36 -49.76 -3.02
N SER A 743 9.25 -49.70 -4.01
CA SER A 743 10.47 -48.90 -3.99
C SER A 743 10.26 -47.39 -3.80
N PRO A 744 10.67 -46.77 -2.69
CA PRO A 744 12.34 -45.60 -3.03
C PRO A 744 12.84 -45.32 -4.48
N SER A 745 13.20 -44.03 -4.80
CA SER A 745 13.99 -43.49 -5.95
C SER A 745 14.17 -41.94 -5.95
N TYR A 746 13.51 -41.15 -6.84
CA TYR A 746 14.06 -39.85 -7.34
C TYR A 746 13.47 -38.53 -6.78
N GLY A 747 12.13 -38.37 -6.75
CA GLY A 747 11.39 -37.10 -6.55
C GLY A 747 11.09 -36.69 -5.09
N ALA A 748 10.61 -35.47 -4.85
CA ALA A 748 10.91 -34.76 -3.61
C ALA A 748 10.22 -35.24 -2.32
N LEU A 749 11.00 -35.81 -1.40
CA LEU A 749 10.81 -35.92 0.05
C LEU A 749 10.07 -34.74 0.70
N ILE A 750 8.76 -34.82 0.93
CA ILE A 750 7.97 -33.62 1.20
C ILE A 750 8.12 -33.06 2.63
N VAL A 751 9.22 -32.35 2.92
CA VAL A 751 9.48 -31.73 4.24
C VAL A 751 8.62 -30.50 4.49
N TRP A 752 7.98 -30.46 5.65
CA TRP A 752 6.97 -29.50 6.08
C TRP A 752 7.63 -28.29 6.85
N LYS A 753 7.06 -27.05 6.79
CA LYS A 753 7.44 -25.80 7.50
C LYS A 753 6.21 -25.17 8.21
N GLY A 754 6.20 -24.88 9.51
CA GLY A 754 5.02 -24.33 10.23
C GLY A 754 4.45 -23.00 9.69
N SER A 755 3.14 -22.80 9.73
CA SER A 755 2.52 -21.51 9.36
C SER A 755 2.79 -20.41 10.41
N GLN A 756 2.77 -19.15 9.97
CA GLN A 756 2.89 -17.98 10.85
C GLN A 756 2.10 -16.79 10.30
N THR A 757 1.81 -15.81 11.18
CA THR A 757 1.09 -14.58 10.86
C THR A 757 1.87 -13.35 11.32
N ILE A 758 1.61 -12.19 10.71
CA ILE A 758 2.08 -10.88 11.19
C ILE A 758 0.94 -10.20 11.95
N THR A 759 1.25 -9.69 13.13
CA THR A 759 0.41 -8.73 13.86
C THR A 759 0.97 -7.34 13.59
N PHE A 760 0.27 -6.57 12.76
CA PHE A 760 0.58 -5.16 12.48
C PHE A 760 -0.72 -4.35 12.59
N SER A 761 -0.84 -3.59 13.69
CA SER A 761 -2.07 -2.87 14.06
C SER A 761 -2.28 -1.63 13.20
N ALA A 762 -3.54 -1.17 13.14
CA ALA A 762 -3.92 0.06 12.44
C ALA A 762 -3.07 1.25 12.92
N LEU A 763 -2.56 2.03 11.98
CA LEU A 763 -1.66 3.15 12.25
C LEU A 763 -2.46 4.43 12.51
N PRO A 764 -2.13 5.21 13.55
CA PRO A 764 -2.83 6.45 13.86
C PRO A 764 -2.55 7.51 12.78
N THR A 765 -3.54 8.37 12.53
CA THR A 765 -3.35 9.56 11.69
C THR A 765 -2.30 10.49 12.29
N LYS A 766 -1.60 11.21 11.41
CA LYS A 766 -0.54 12.15 11.73
C LYS A 766 -0.83 13.52 11.14
N VAL A 767 -0.12 14.55 11.58
CA VAL A 767 -0.16 15.90 11.02
C VAL A 767 1.23 16.27 10.49
N MET A 768 1.29 17.09 9.43
CA MET A 768 2.55 17.65 8.94
C MET A 768 3.25 18.43 10.07
N GLY A 769 4.45 18.01 10.45
CA GLY A 769 5.23 18.56 11.56
C GLY A 769 5.32 17.65 12.78
N ASP A 770 4.57 16.54 12.82
CA ASP A 770 4.73 15.51 13.85
C ASP A 770 6.18 14.95 13.86
N ALA A 771 6.72 14.72 15.05
CA ALA A 771 8.04 14.14 15.23
C ALA A 771 8.12 12.69 14.68
N PRO A 772 9.32 12.22 14.26
CA PRO A 772 9.51 10.85 13.79
C PRO A 772 9.01 9.82 14.82
N PHE A 773 8.35 8.77 14.34
CA PHE A 773 7.73 7.75 15.18
C PHE A 773 8.09 6.34 14.75
N SER A 774 8.16 5.42 15.72
CA SER A 774 8.47 4.02 15.48
C SER A 774 7.22 3.19 15.22
N LEU A 775 7.34 2.27 14.28
CA LEU A 775 6.35 1.24 13.97
C LEU A 775 6.66 -0.04 14.75
N THR A 776 5.62 -0.78 15.11
CA THR A 776 5.74 -2.10 15.74
C THR A 776 4.90 -3.10 14.96
N ALA A 777 5.56 -4.11 14.41
CA ALA A 777 4.95 -5.30 13.83
C ALA A 777 5.66 -6.52 14.39
N THR A 778 4.92 -7.59 14.71
CA THR A 778 5.49 -8.83 15.25
C THR A 778 4.98 -10.03 14.48
N ALA A 779 5.81 -11.07 14.37
CA ALA A 779 5.43 -12.33 13.75
C ALA A 779 5.15 -13.39 14.81
N SER A 780 4.18 -14.29 14.57
CA SER A 780 3.86 -15.39 15.49
C SER A 780 4.99 -16.41 15.66
N SER A 781 5.99 -16.38 14.76
CA SER A 781 7.23 -17.17 14.82
C SER A 781 8.36 -16.51 15.64
N ALA A 782 8.15 -15.28 16.10
CA ALA A 782 9.19 -14.37 16.62
C ALA A 782 10.33 -14.03 15.64
N LEU A 783 10.20 -14.34 14.34
CA LEU A 783 11.17 -13.92 13.32
C LEU A 783 11.07 -12.39 13.04
N PRO A 784 12.18 -11.72 12.66
CA PRO A 784 12.19 -10.29 12.42
C PRO A 784 11.27 -9.87 11.26
N VAL A 785 10.34 -8.94 11.52
CA VAL A 785 9.47 -8.36 10.49
C VAL A 785 10.20 -7.23 9.78
N THR A 786 10.16 -7.24 8.44
CA THR A 786 10.62 -6.12 7.62
C THR A 786 9.46 -5.18 7.32
N LEU A 787 9.73 -3.88 7.27
CA LEU A 787 8.75 -2.84 6.97
C LEU A 787 9.17 -2.12 5.69
N SER A 788 8.23 -1.89 4.80
CA SER A 788 8.45 -1.21 3.51
C SER A 788 7.34 -0.22 3.20
N SER A 789 7.66 0.78 2.38
CA SER A 789 6.68 1.72 1.84
C SER A 789 7.13 2.22 0.47
N ALA A 790 6.18 2.40 -0.44
CA ALA A 790 6.38 3.08 -1.72
C ALA A 790 5.93 4.56 -1.68
N SER A 791 5.47 5.04 -0.51
CA SER A 791 4.94 6.40 -0.34
C SER A 791 6.08 7.43 -0.25
N SER A 792 6.16 8.34 -1.22
CA SER A 792 7.20 9.37 -1.33
C SER A 792 7.07 10.52 -0.32
N ASN A 793 5.95 10.62 0.38
CA ASN A 793 5.68 11.65 1.39
C ASN A 793 6.21 11.31 2.80
N ILE A 794 6.95 10.20 2.94
CA ILE A 794 7.70 9.83 4.15
C ILE A 794 9.12 9.34 3.79
N THR A 795 10.00 9.23 4.79
CA THR A 795 11.07 8.22 4.79
C THR A 795 10.77 7.15 5.84
N LEU A 796 11.22 5.92 5.57
CA LEU A 796 11.16 4.80 6.49
C LEU A 796 12.57 4.21 6.63
N THR A 797 13.19 4.37 7.80
CA THR A 797 14.53 3.83 8.10
C THR A 797 14.41 2.83 9.24
N GLY A 798 14.63 1.54 8.94
CA GLY A 798 14.33 0.46 9.88
C GLY A 798 12.82 0.43 10.19
N ASN A 799 12.44 0.75 11.43
CA ASN A 799 11.04 0.92 11.83
C ASN A 799 10.66 2.39 12.11
N GLN A 800 11.55 3.36 11.90
CA GLN A 800 11.25 4.77 12.15
C GLN A 800 10.72 5.46 10.88
N VAL A 801 9.53 6.05 10.99
CA VAL A 801 8.91 6.89 9.96
C VAL A 801 9.22 8.35 10.25
N THR A 802 9.74 9.07 9.25
CA THR A 802 9.82 10.54 9.25
C THR A 802 8.89 11.09 8.18
N ILE A 803 8.06 12.07 8.54
CA ILE A 803 7.11 12.70 7.62
C ILE A 803 7.83 13.76 6.78
N LEU A 804 7.64 13.72 5.45
CA LEU A 804 8.17 14.71 4.52
C LEU A 804 7.08 15.65 3.97
N ALA A 805 5.88 15.10 3.73
CA ALA A 805 4.75 15.83 3.14
C ALA A 805 3.40 15.25 3.61
N PRO A 806 2.30 16.02 3.54
CA PRO A 806 0.95 15.49 3.72
C PRO A 806 0.55 14.52 2.60
N GLY A 807 -0.48 13.71 2.84
CA GLY A 807 -1.01 12.72 1.90
C GLY A 807 -1.21 11.34 2.54
N ARG A 808 -1.68 10.38 1.76
CA ARG A 808 -1.93 9.00 2.22
C ARG A 808 -0.67 8.15 2.19
N VAL A 809 -0.37 7.49 3.31
CA VAL A 809 0.81 6.61 3.46
C VAL A 809 0.36 5.16 3.59
N ASN A 810 0.98 4.26 2.83
CA ASN A 810 0.80 2.81 2.95
C ASN A 810 2.11 2.18 3.42
N ILE A 811 2.08 1.42 4.52
CA ILE A 811 3.20 0.63 5.02
C ILE A 811 2.87 -0.84 4.91
N THR A 812 3.74 -1.65 4.32
CA THR A 812 3.62 -3.11 4.29
C THR A 812 4.62 -3.74 5.25
N ALA A 813 4.11 -4.59 6.14
CA ALA A 813 4.90 -5.46 6.99
C ALA A 813 4.99 -6.86 6.35
N SER A 814 6.22 -7.35 6.17
CA SER A 814 6.52 -8.63 5.50
C SER A 814 7.44 -9.48 6.38
N GLN A 815 7.31 -10.81 6.33
CA GLN A 815 8.14 -11.70 7.17
C GLN A 815 8.46 -13.02 6.45
N ALA A 816 9.73 -13.19 6.07
CA ALA A 816 10.26 -14.39 5.42
C ALA A 816 10.43 -15.57 6.39
N GLY A 817 9.91 -16.75 6.02
CA GLY A 817 9.98 -17.94 6.84
C GLY A 817 11.35 -18.63 6.82
N ASN A 818 11.70 -19.32 7.90
CA ASN A 818 12.95 -20.08 7.99
C ASN A 818 12.78 -21.54 7.50
N THR A 819 13.75 -22.43 7.75
CA THR A 819 13.69 -23.85 7.35
C THR A 819 12.48 -24.62 7.89
N SER A 820 11.86 -24.12 8.96
CA SER A 820 10.80 -24.75 9.74
C SER A 820 9.57 -23.85 9.91
N THR A 821 9.51 -22.69 9.22
CA THR A 821 8.32 -21.83 9.15
C THR A 821 8.13 -21.26 7.74
N LEU A 822 6.90 -21.16 7.29
CA LEU A 822 6.49 -20.49 6.05
C LEU A 822 6.63 -18.98 6.16
N ASP A 823 6.73 -18.27 5.05
CA ASP A 823 6.65 -16.81 5.09
C ASP A 823 5.22 -16.43 5.51
N ALA A 824 5.11 -15.49 6.45
CA ALA A 824 3.82 -14.98 6.87
C ALA A 824 3.17 -14.20 5.70
N PRO A 825 1.83 -14.21 5.57
CA PRO A 825 1.17 -13.29 4.65
C PRO A 825 1.42 -11.85 5.08
N ASP A 826 1.84 -11.03 4.11
CA ASP A 826 2.11 -9.60 4.31
C ASP A 826 0.86 -8.86 4.80
N VAL A 827 1.08 -7.88 5.69
CA VAL A 827 0.01 -7.04 6.24
C VAL A 827 0.31 -5.58 5.90
N THR A 828 -0.55 -4.96 5.10
CA THR A 828 -0.47 -3.53 4.78
C THR A 828 -1.39 -2.74 5.69
N GLN A 829 -0.86 -1.67 6.30
CA GLN A 829 -1.61 -0.68 7.06
C GLN A 829 -1.45 0.71 6.43
N SER A 830 -2.53 1.48 6.43
CA SER A 830 -2.53 2.84 5.86
C SER A 830 -2.88 3.87 6.92
N PHE A 831 -2.29 5.06 6.82
CA PHE A 831 -2.66 6.23 7.63
C PHE A 831 -2.60 7.52 6.80
N CYS A 832 -3.34 8.52 7.24
CA CYS A 832 -3.27 9.87 6.67
C CYS A 832 -2.23 10.72 7.40
N VAL A 833 -1.36 11.39 6.64
CA VAL A 833 -0.66 12.60 7.09
C VAL A 833 -1.51 13.80 6.67
N ARG A 834 -2.22 14.40 7.64
CA ARG A 834 -3.04 15.59 7.43
C ARG A 834 -2.16 16.80 7.13
N PRO A 835 -2.54 17.70 6.20
CA PRO A 835 -1.90 19.00 6.07
C PRO A 835 -1.94 19.77 7.40
N ALA A 836 -0.94 20.61 7.63
CA ALA A 836 -0.92 21.50 8.79
C ALA A 836 -2.17 22.40 8.81
N LYS A 837 -2.69 22.71 10.01
CA LYS A 837 -3.85 23.60 10.20
C LYS A 837 -3.58 24.95 9.51
N PRO A 838 -4.40 25.35 8.51
CA PRO A 838 -4.19 26.62 7.82
C PRO A 838 -4.42 27.84 8.73
N VAL A 839 -3.72 28.92 8.43
CA VAL A 839 -3.92 30.24 9.05
C VAL A 839 -4.47 31.19 7.98
N ILE A 840 -5.51 31.95 8.30
CA ILE A 840 -6.03 33.00 7.43
C ILE A 840 -5.35 34.32 7.82
N THR A 841 -4.79 34.99 6.82
CA THR A 841 -4.34 36.38 6.89
C THR A 841 -5.25 37.24 6.03
N ALA A 842 -5.45 38.50 6.42
CA ALA A 842 -6.31 39.44 5.68
C ALA A 842 -5.49 40.66 5.27
N SER A 843 -5.57 41.04 3.99
CA SER A 843 -4.98 42.27 3.46
C SER A 843 -6.08 43.16 2.87
N ASN A 844 -5.98 44.46 3.14
CA ASN A 844 -6.90 45.44 2.58
C ASN A 844 -6.44 45.84 1.19
N THR A 845 -7.33 45.75 0.20
CA THR A 845 -7.31 46.66 -0.94
C THR A 845 -8.15 47.89 -0.57
N THR A 846 -7.91 49.04 -1.18
CA THR A 846 -8.61 50.31 -0.88
C THR A 846 -10.01 50.38 -1.52
N THR A 847 -10.75 49.27 -1.47
CA THR A 847 -12.02 49.04 -2.18
C THR A 847 -12.98 48.20 -1.32
N SER A 848 -14.22 48.00 -1.79
CA SER A 848 -15.30 47.29 -1.10
C SER A 848 -15.11 45.75 -1.01
N THR A 849 -13.88 45.27 -0.89
CA THR A 849 -13.48 43.85 -0.92
C THR A 849 -12.29 43.61 0.01
N HIS A 850 -12.33 42.57 0.84
CA HIS A 850 -11.12 42.11 1.55
C HIS A 850 -10.51 40.93 0.82
N THR A 851 -9.18 40.86 0.79
CA THR A 851 -8.47 39.66 0.35
C THR A 851 -8.11 38.80 1.55
N LEU A 852 -8.72 37.62 1.67
CA LEU A 852 -8.32 36.61 2.65
C LEU A 852 -7.32 35.66 1.99
N THR A 853 -6.22 35.36 2.66
CA THR A 853 -5.14 34.49 2.15
C THR A 853 -4.84 33.38 3.16
N SER A 854 -4.91 32.14 2.69
CA SER A 854 -4.57 30.92 3.42
C SER A 854 -3.07 30.69 3.41
N SER A 855 -2.51 30.25 4.55
CA SER A 855 -1.13 29.80 4.64
C SER A 855 -0.86 28.46 3.93
N ALA A 856 -1.89 27.73 3.51
CA ALA A 856 -1.74 26.49 2.76
C ALA A 856 -1.66 26.76 1.25
N ALA A 857 -0.57 26.31 0.62
CA ALA A 857 -0.27 26.60 -0.78
C ALA A 857 -1.21 25.92 -1.80
N THR A 858 -1.83 24.79 -1.44
CA THR A 858 -2.70 23.99 -2.31
C THR A 858 -3.84 23.33 -1.55
N GLY A 859 -4.82 22.81 -2.29
CA GLY A 859 -5.90 21.99 -1.72
C GLY A 859 -6.90 22.76 -0.85
N ASN A 860 -6.94 24.09 -0.94
CA ASN A 860 -7.81 24.91 -0.11
C ASN A 860 -9.29 24.63 -0.41
N THR A 861 -10.14 24.76 0.60
CA THR A 861 -11.60 24.88 0.47
C THR A 861 -12.04 25.91 1.49
N TRP A 862 -12.61 27.01 1.01
CA TRP A 862 -13.05 28.13 1.86
C TRP A 862 -14.52 27.99 2.23
N TYR A 863 -14.85 28.47 3.43
CA TYR A 863 -16.20 28.41 4.00
C TYR A 863 -16.62 29.81 4.48
N LEU A 864 -17.91 30.11 4.35
CA LEU A 864 -18.58 31.28 4.92
C LEU A 864 -19.72 30.78 5.82
N ASN A 865 -19.69 31.14 7.10
CA ASN A 865 -20.69 30.76 8.10
C ASN A 865 -20.92 29.22 8.14
N GLY A 866 -19.85 28.44 7.94
CA GLY A 866 -19.89 26.97 7.90
C GLY A 866 -20.31 26.34 6.56
N ALA A 867 -20.78 27.13 5.58
CA ALA A 867 -21.10 26.65 4.23
C ALA A 867 -19.90 26.79 3.29
N ALA A 868 -19.58 25.74 2.52
CA ALA A 868 -18.49 25.78 1.54
C ALA A 868 -18.79 26.78 0.42
N ILE A 869 -17.82 27.61 0.05
CA ILE A 869 -17.92 28.59 -1.03
C ILE A 869 -17.59 27.88 -2.36
N PRO A 870 -18.55 27.71 -3.30
CA PRO A 870 -18.30 26.94 -4.52
C PRO A 870 -17.19 27.55 -5.39
N GLY A 871 -16.26 26.72 -5.87
CA GLY A 871 -15.13 27.15 -6.69
C GLY A 871 -14.00 27.87 -5.95
N ALA A 872 -14.15 28.17 -4.65
CA ALA A 872 -13.12 28.81 -3.85
C ALA A 872 -12.06 27.80 -3.37
N SER A 873 -11.11 27.48 -4.25
CA SER A 873 -9.96 26.59 -3.98
C SER A 873 -8.59 27.27 -4.07
N GLY A 874 -8.56 28.57 -4.39
CA GLY A 874 -7.34 29.37 -4.43
C GLY A 874 -6.68 29.56 -3.07
N THR A 875 -5.39 29.93 -3.09
CA THR A 875 -4.65 30.36 -1.89
C THR A 875 -5.21 31.66 -1.29
N SER A 876 -5.89 32.48 -2.09
CA SER A 876 -6.64 33.64 -1.63
C SER A 876 -8.04 33.71 -2.23
N ILE A 877 -8.93 34.43 -1.54
CA ILE A 877 -10.28 34.77 -1.99
C ILE A 877 -10.55 36.27 -1.79
N GLN A 878 -11.32 36.87 -2.68
CA GLN A 878 -11.93 38.18 -2.46
C GLN A 878 -13.29 37.99 -1.80
N VAL A 879 -13.54 38.69 -0.70
CA VAL A 879 -14.81 38.60 0.04
C VAL A 879 -15.56 39.93 0.03
N THR A 880 -16.87 39.85 -0.17
CA THR A 880 -17.82 40.98 -0.29
C THR A 880 -18.96 40.92 0.72
N GLN A 881 -19.03 39.86 1.53
CA GLN A 881 -20.12 39.63 2.49
C GLN A 881 -19.56 39.57 3.92
N PRO A 882 -20.29 40.09 4.92
CA PRO A 882 -19.92 39.90 6.32
C PRO A 882 -20.20 38.46 6.77
N GLY A 883 -19.42 38.00 7.74
CA GLY A 883 -19.56 36.67 8.33
C GLY A 883 -18.24 36.09 8.82
N THR A 884 -18.30 34.83 9.22
CA THR A 884 -17.16 34.06 9.70
C THR A 884 -16.59 33.21 8.57
N TYR A 885 -15.33 33.45 8.23
CA TYR A 885 -14.59 32.71 7.21
C TYR A 885 -13.65 31.69 7.85
N THR A 886 -13.65 30.48 7.33
CA THR A 886 -12.66 29.44 7.66
C THR A 886 -12.15 28.77 6.38
N VAL A 887 -10.98 28.14 6.48
CA VAL A 887 -10.38 27.39 5.36
C VAL A 887 -9.83 26.06 5.85
N LEU A 888 -10.05 25.02 5.03
CA LEU A 888 -9.46 23.69 5.15
C LEU A 888 -8.47 23.48 4.00
N SER A 889 -7.44 22.67 4.21
CA SER A 889 -6.56 22.18 3.14
C SER A 889 -6.66 20.66 3.05
N LYS A 890 -6.67 20.14 1.82
CA LYS A 890 -6.80 18.71 1.49
C LYS A 890 -5.71 18.26 0.53
N VAL A 891 -5.04 17.16 0.86
CA VAL A 891 -4.11 16.43 -0.03
C VAL A 891 -4.54 14.97 -0.04
N ASP A 892 -4.68 14.39 -1.23
CA ASP A 892 -5.38 13.12 -1.46
C ASP A 892 -6.79 13.13 -0.83
N ASP A 893 -7.07 12.21 0.11
CA ASP A 893 -8.25 12.19 0.97
C ASP A 893 -7.99 12.68 2.40
N CYS A 894 -6.78 13.16 2.69
CA CYS A 894 -6.36 13.64 4.01
C CYS A 894 -6.64 15.15 4.17
N ILE A 895 -7.53 15.49 5.10
CA ILE A 895 -8.03 16.87 5.34
C ILE A 895 -7.40 17.44 6.62
N SER A 896 -6.98 18.71 6.60
CA SER A 896 -6.47 19.46 7.76
C SER A 896 -7.53 19.65 8.84
N ASP A 897 -7.16 20.24 9.99
CA ASP A 897 -8.15 20.91 10.84
C ASP A 897 -8.57 22.24 10.20
N PRO A 898 -9.79 22.77 10.47
CA PRO A 898 -10.18 24.10 10.02
C PRO A 898 -9.23 25.15 10.57
N SER A 899 -9.04 26.26 9.85
CA SER A 899 -8.39 27.46 10.39
C SER A 899 -9.08 27.97 11.66
N ALA A 900 -8.48 28.95 12.33
CA ALA A 900 -9.25 29.79 13.24
C ALA A 900 -10.29 30.61 12.45
N ASP A 901 -11.35 31.04 13.14
CA ASP A 901 -12.40 31.88 12.59
C ASP A 901 -11.86 33.28 12.23
N MET A 902 -12.02 33.68 10.96
CA MET A 902 -11.75 35.04 10.49
C MET A 902 -13.08 35.78 10.31
N VAL A 903 -13.43 36.66 11.25
CA VAL A 903 -14.69 37.41 11.22
C VAL A 903 -14.50 38.73 10.45
N VAL A 904 -15.32 38.95 9.42
CA VAL A 904 -15.40 40.22 8.70
C VAL A 904 -16.78 40.84 8.96
N ASN A 905 -16.80 42.05 9.52
CA ASN A 905 -18.01 42.74 9.96
C ASN A 905 -18.40 43.88 9.01
N THR A 906 -19.67 44.28 9.05
CA THR A 906 -20.09 45.62 8.62
C THR A 906 -19.85 46.64 9.73
N GLN A 907 -19.81 47.91 9.36
CA GLN A 907 -19.80 49.04 10.29
C GLN A 907 -20.73 50.14 9.81
N SER A 908 -21.17 50.98 10.74
CA SER A 908 -22.00 52.16 10.50
C SER A 908 -21.32 53.41 11.02
N ILE A 909 -21.76 54.56 10.51
CA ILE A 909 -21.37 55.89 11.02
C ILE A 909 -22.57 56.46 11.78
N THR A 910 -22.36 56.90 13.01
CA THR A 910 -23.27 57.82 13.70
C THR A 910 -22.67 59.21 13.59
N PHE A 911 -23.28 60.09 12.80
CA PHE A 911 -22.84 61.47 12.65
C PHE A 911 -23.91 62.40 13.23
N ASN A 912 -23.56 63.12 14.30
CA ASN A 912 -24.51 63.95 15.04
C ASN A 912 -24.99 65.12 14.19
N THR A 913 -26.25 65.51 14.36
CA THR A 913 -26.82 66.70 13.71
C THR A 913 -26.00 67.94 14.05
N VAL A 914 -25.52 68.67 13.03
CA VAL A 914 -24.84 69.94 13.20
C VAL A 914 -25.91 71.04 13.35
N PRO A 915 -25.99 71.77 14.48
CA PRO A 915 -26.95 72.87 14.60
C PRO A 915 -26.53 74.06 13.74
N ASP A 916 -27.51 74.82 13.26
CA ASP A 916 -27.30 76.08 12.54
C ASP A 916 -26.36 77.03 13.29
N LYS A 917 -25.51 77.74 12.54
CA LYS A 917 -24.46 78.64 13.07
C LYS A 917 -24.54 80.00 12.40
N THR A 918 -24.33 81.07 13.15
CA THR A 918 -24.19 82.41 12.56
C THR A 918 -22.79 82.59 11.99
N LEU A 919 -22.67 83.20 10.81
CA LEU A 919 -21.40 83.57 10.20
C LEU A 919 -20.58 84.44 11.18
N GLY A 920 -19.32 84.08 11.42
CA GLY A 920 -18.47 84.68 12.46
C GLY A 920 -18.44 83.91 13.79
N THR A 921 -19.21 82.82 13.94
CA THR A 921 -19.02 81.88 15.05
C THR A 921 -17.60 81.28 14.99
N ALA A 922 -16.93 81.16 16.15
CA ALA A 922 -15.62 80.55 16.25
C ALA A 922 -15.60 79.09 15.72
N PRO A 923 -14.43 78.58 15.26
CA PRO A 923 -14.32 77.21 14.75
C PRO A 923 -14.84 76.17 15.75
N PHE A 924 -15.55 75.16 15.25
CA PHE A 924 -16.19 74.13 16.07
C PHE A 924 -15.86 72.73 15.58
N THR A 925 -15.98 71.74 16.46
CA THR A 925 -15.62 70.35 16.18
C THR A 925 -16.83 69.51 15.82
N LEU A 926 -16.73 68.72 14.75
CA LEU A 926 -17.70 67.71 14.37
C LEU A 926 -17.65 66.52 15.32
N THR A 927 -18.82 66.07 15.77
CA THR A 927 -18.96 64.89 16.62
C THR A 927 -19.65 63.77 15.86
N GLY A 928 -18.94 62.65 15.73
CA GLY A 928 -19.43 61.44 15.09
C GLY A 928 -18.51 60.26 15.41
N THR A 929 -19.06 59.05 15.35
CA THR A 929 -18.36 57.81 15.67
C THR A 929 -18.65 56.74 14.61
N ALA A 930 -17.63 55.96 14.23
CA ALA A 930 -17.85 54.70 13.53
C ALA A 930 -18.09 53.59 14.55
N SER A 931 -18.97 52.61 14.25
CA SER A 931 -19.20 51.45 15.11
C SER A 931 -17.97 50.54 15.26
N SER A 932 -17.00 50.67 14.36
CA SER A 932 -15.67 50.04 14.40
C SER A 932 -14.66 50.77 15.29
N SER A 933 -15.02 51.92 15.86
CA SER A 933 -14.12 52.89 16.52
C SER A 933 -13.02 53.49 15.62
N LEU A 934 -13.07 53.28 14.29
CA LEU A 934 -12.12 53.86 13.33
C LEU A 934 -12.39 55.38 13.12
N PRO A 935 -11.35 56.21 12.91
CA PRO A 935 -11.48 57.67 12.80
C PRO A 935 -12.19 58.10 11.51
N LEU A 936 -13.25 58.91 11.63
CA LEU A 936 -14.03 59.41 10.50
C LEU A 936 -13.25 60.46 9.68
N ALA A 937 -13.46 60.44 8.36
CA ALA A 937 -13.03 61.49 7.44
C ALA A 937 -14.24 62.34 7.01
N TYR A 938 -14.09 63.67 7.02
CA TYR A 938 -15.16 64.62 6.71
C TYR A 938 -14.86 65.42 5.45
N SER A 939 -15.86 65.64 4.61
CA SER A 939 -15.79 66.49 3.41
C SER A 939 -17.01 67.42 3.32
N ALA A 940 -16.85 68.57 2.66
CA ALA A 940 -17.89 69.57 2.47
C ALA A 940 -18.39 69.59 1.03
N SER A 941 -19.71 69.77 0.82
CA SER A 941 -20.31 69.88 -0.51
C SER A 941 -20.04 71.21 -1.23
N SER A 942 -19.51 72.22 -0.52
CA SER A 942 -19.20 73.54 -1.09
C SER A 942 -18.12 74.28 -0.29
N GLY A 943 -17.48 75.28 -0.91
CA GLY A 943 -16.47 76.14 -0.27
C GLY A 943 -17.00 77.14 0.76
N LYS A 944 -18.23 76.99 1.26
CA LYS A 944 -18.80 77.84 2.33
C LYS A 944 -18.19 77.57 3.71
N ILE A 945 -17.46 76.45 3.85
CA ILE A 945 -16.67 76.07 5.02
C ILE A 945 -15.31 75.52 4.60
N THR A 946 -14.36 75.52 5.53
CA THR A 946 -13.17 74.66 5.46
C THR A 946 -13.19 73.65 6.60
N ILE A 947 -12.64 72.46 6.36
CA ILE A 947 -12.55 71.37 7.35
C ILE A 947 -11.09 70.96 7.49
N ALA A 948 -10.56 70.97 8.72
CA ALA A 948 -9.24 70.48 9.08
C ALA A 948 -9.38 69.39 10.14
N GLY A 949 -9.19 68.12 9.75
CA GLY A 949 -9.53 66.98 10.59
C GLY A 949 -11.04 66.93 10.86
N SER A 950 -11.44 67.23 12.10
CA SER A 950 -12.84 67.40 12.52
C SER A 950 -13.23 68.85 12.84
N GLN A 951 -12.31 69.81 12.73
CA GLN A 951 -12.60 71.22 13.00
C GLN A 951 -13.14 71.92 11.75
N VAL A 952 -14.28 72.60 11.89
CA VAL A 952 -14.96 73.36 10.83
C VAL A 952 -14.77 74.86 11.07
N THR A 953 -14.38 75.58 10.04
CA THR A 953 -14.37 77.06 10.00
C THR A 953 -15.38 77.55 8.97
N LEU A 954 -16.19 78.54 9.34
CA LEU A 954 -17.22 79.13 8.50
C LEU A 954 -16.60 80.21 7.59
N VAL A 955 -16.85 80.14 6.28
CA VAL A 955 -16.27 81.08 5.29
C VAL A 955 -17.32 82.06 4.77
N SER A 956 -18.53 81.58 4.46
CA SER A 956 -19.64 82.42 3.97
C SER A 956 -21.00 81.86 4.38
N ALA A 957 -22.03 82.72 4.34
CA ALA A 957 -23.40 82.34 4.71
C ALA A 957 -24.08 81.47 3.65
N GLY A 958 -25.13 80.75 4.05
CA GLY A 958 -25.92 79.85 3.21
C GLY A 958 -25.92 78.40 3.70
N ARG A 959 -26.60 77.53 2.97
CA ARG A 959 -26.72 76.09 3.31
C ARG A 959 -25.47 75.32 2.89
N VAL A 960 -25.00 74.42 3.74
CA VAL A 960 -23.89 73.50 3.48
C VAL A 960 -24.23 72.08 3.93
N THR A 961 -23.67 71.08 3.25
CA THR A 961 -23.72 69.67 3.64
C THR A 961 -22.31 69.19 3.94
N ILE A 962 -22.15 68.44 5.02
CA ILE A 962 -20.93 67.74 5.39
C ILE A 962 -21.20 66.25 5.28
N THR A 963 -20.33 65.53 4.58
CA THR A 963 -20.34 64.07 4.50
C THR A 963 -19.31 63.51 5.48
N ALA A 964 -19.75 62.65 6.39
CA ALA A 964 -18.87 61.79 7.18
C ALA A 964 -18.68 60.45 6.46
N SER A 965 -17.44 59.99 6.35
CA SER A 965 -17.07 58.76 5.65
C SER A 965 -16.08 57.92 6.45
N GLN A 966 -16.10 56.61 6.22
CA GLN A 966 -15.18 55.65 6.83
C GLN A 966 -14.86 54.52 5.85
N GLN A 967 -13.60 54.46 5.41
CA GLN A 967 -13.10 53.49 4.43
C GLN A 967 -12.96 52.07 4.99
N GLY A 968 -12.99 51.90 6.32
CA GLY A 968 -12.87 50.58 6.96
C GLY A 968 -11.44 50.10 7.09
N ALA A 969 -11.29 48.88 7.60
CA ALA A 969 -10.00 48.30 7.96
C ALA A 969 -10.07 46.76 7.90
N VAL A 970 -8.99 46.10 8.33
CA VAL A 970 -9.00 44.63 8.50
C VAL A 970 -10.12 44.25 9.47
N GLY A 971 -11.02 43.36 9.03
CA GLY A 971 -12.19 42.94 9.81
C GLY A 971 -13.44 43.83 9.71
N PHE A 972 -13.40 44.94 8.95
CA PHE A 972 -14.55 45.84 8.75
C PHE A 972 -14.66 46.35 7.30
N PHE A 973 -15.79 46.09 6.62
CA PHE A 973 -16.13 46.71 5.33
C PHE A 973 -16.28 48.24 5.45
N PRO A 974 -16.09 49.05 4.38
CA PRO A 974 -16.39 50.48 4.41
C PRO A 974 -17.81 50.75 4.93
N ALA A 975 -17.98 51.79 5.75
CA ALA A 975 -19.30 52.21 6.20
C ALA A 975 -19.98 53.07 5.13
N ALA A 976 -21.30 52.97 5.02
CA ALA A 976 -22.08 53.91 4.20
C ALA A 976 -21.83 55.35 4.70
N PRO A 977 -21.46 56.30 3.81
CA PRO A 977 -21.32 57.71 4.19
C PRO A 977 -22.62 58.28 4.75
N VAL A 978 -22.50 59.21 5.70
CA VAL A 978 -23.65 59.88 6.33
C VAL A 978 -23.50 61.38 6.18
N ASP A 979 -24.54 62.01 5.63
CA ASP A 979 -24.58 63.46 5.41
C ASP A 979 -25.30 64.18 6.55
N GLN A 980 -24.80 65.36 6.91
CA GLN A 980 -25.48 66.33 7.77
C GLN A 980 -25.48 67.69 7.10
N SER A 981 -26.65 68.33 7.03
CA SER A 981 -26.79 69.68 6.47
C SER A 981 -27.22 70.67 7.55
N PHE A 982 -26.62 71.85 7.53
CA PHE A 982 -26.99 72.94 8.43
C PHE A 982 -26.93 74.29 7.72
N CYS A 983 -27.62 75.28 8.28
CA CYS A 983 -27.62 76.64 7.80
C CYS A 983 -26.50 77.47 8.45
N ILE A 984 -25.69 78.12 7.62
CA ILE A 984 -24.81 79.20 8.04
C ILE A 984 -25.61 80.49 7.92
N LEU A 985 -26.22 80.91 9.03
CA LEU A 985 -27.07 82.11 9.09
C LEU A 985 -26.22 83.36 8.80
N PRO A 986 -26.69 84.31 7.97
CA PRO A 986 -26.04 85.61 7.83
C PRO A 986 -25.93 86.32 9.19
N ALA A 987 -24.95 87.21 9.33
CA ALA A 987 -24.82 88.02 10.54
C ALA A 987 -26.10 88.85 10.80
N LYS A 988 -26.47 89.01 12.08
CA LYS A 988 -27.61 89.85 12.50
C LYS A 988 -27.43 91.27 11.91
N PRO A 989 -28.35 91.76 11.07
CA PRO A 989 -28.20 93.11 10.51
C PRO A 989 -28.35 94.19 11.58
N VAL A 990 -27.62 95.29 11.42
CA VAL A 990 -27.75 96.51 12.20
C VAL A 990 -28.41 97.57 11.33
N ILE A 991 -29.37 98.32 11.90
CA ILE A 991 -29.99 99.46 11.22
C ILE A 991 -29.22 100.74 11.58
N THR A 992 -28.85 101.54 10.59
CA THR A 992 -28.40 102.92 10.76
C THR A 992 -29.38 103.88 10.09
N THR A 993 -29.68 105.00 10.74
CA THR A 993 -30.63 106.01 10.21
C THR A 993 -29.88 107.23 9.70
N THR A 994 -30.13 107.66 8.47
CA THR A 994 -29.67 108.94 7.93
C THR A 994 -30.86 109.91 7.78
N ASN A 995 -30.59 111.20 8.02
CA ASN A 995 -31.59 112.27 8.07
C ASN A 995 -32.80 111.96 9.00
N PRO A 996 -32.59 111.61 10.28
CA PRO A 996 -33.66 111.18 11.20
C PRO A 996 -34.76 112.23 11.44
N ASN A 997 -34.45 113.51 11.23
CA ASN A 997 -35.38 114.64 11.40
C ASN A 997 -36.11 115.03 10.10
N SER A 998 -35.96 114.24 9.03
CA SER A 998 -36.69 114.43 7.77
C SER A 998 -38.12 113.92 7.88
N ALA A 999 -39.04 114.47 7.06
CA ALA A 999 -40.35 113.84 6.82
C ALA A 999 -40.22 112.45 6.16
N THR A 1000 -39.06 112.15 5.56
CA THR A 1000 -38.68 110.83 5.05
C THR A 1000 -37.24 110.47 5.43
N PRO A 1001 -37.00 109.84 6.59
CA PRO A 1001 -35.69 109.27 6.94
C PRO A 1001 -35.34 108.05 6.08
N THR A 1002 -34.04 107.80 5.90
CA THR A 1002 -33.55 106.58 5.27
C THR A 1002 -33.00 105.64 6.35
N LEU A 1003 -33.55 104.43 6.45
CA LEU A 1003 -32.96 103.34 7.21
C LEU A 1003 -32.01 102.55 6.30
N THR A 1004 -30.84 102.18 6.79
CA THR A 1004 -29.83 101.39 6.07
C THR A 1004 -29.48 100.15 6.87
N SER A 1005 -29.49 98.99 6.22
CA SER A 1005 -29.10 97.70 6.79
C SER A 1005 -27.60 97.47 6.59
N SER A 1006 -26.93 96.94 7.61
CA SER A 1006 -25.52 96.52 7.52
C SER A 1006 -25.30 95.25 6.70
N ALA A 1007 -26.36 94.50 6.36
CA ALA A 1007 -26.24 93.33 5.50
C ALA A 1007 -26.26 93.73 4.02
N PRO A 1008 -25.26 93.33 3.21
CA PRO A 1008 -25.09 93.84 1.84
C PRO A 1008 -26.11 93.29 0.83
N THR A 1009 -26.72 92.13 1.12
CA THR A 1009 -27.66 91.44 0.23
C THR A 1009 -28.76 90.73 1.03
N GLY A 1010 -29.81 90.29 0.35
CA GLY A 1010 -30.84 89.41 0.91
C GLY A 1010 -31.73 90.05 1.98
N ASN A 1011 -31.73 91.37 2.12
CA ASN A 1011 -32.53 92.07 3.12
C ASN A 1011 -34.03 91.85 2.89
N GLN A 1012 -34.79 91.89 3.97
CA GLN A 1012 -36.24 92.06 3.97
C GLN A 1012 -36.63 92.88 5.19
N TRP A 1013 -37.33 94.00 4.94
CA TRP A 1013 -37.77 94.93 5.98
C TRP A 1013 -39.20 94.64 6.48
N TYR A 1014 -39.45 95.04 7.73
CA TYR A 1014 -40.67 94.82 8.47
C TYR A 1014 -41.03 96.10 9.25
N ARG A 1015 -42.33 96.36 9.42
CA ARG A 1015 -42.88 97.47 10.22
C ARG A 1015 -43.95 96.93 11.18
N ASN A 1016 -43.80 97.21 12.47
CA ASN A 1016 -44.68 96.74 13.54
C ASN A 1016 -44.91 95.20 13.50
N GLY A 1017 -43.86 94.44 13.15
CA GLY A 1017 -43.91 92.98 12.96
C GLY A 1017 -44.40 92.51 11.59
N SER A 1018 -45.12 93.34 10.83
CA SER A 1018 -45.63 93.00 9.50
C SER A 1018 -44.57 93.17 8.40
N LEU A 1019 -44.60 92.27 7.42
CA LEU A 1019 -43.75 92.32 6.21
C LEU A 1019 -44.01 93.61 5.42
N ILE A 1020 -42.96 94.34 5.03
CA ILE A 1020 -43.08 95.41 4.03
C ILE A 1020 -42.82 94.78 2.66
N ALA A 1021 -43.88 94.60 1.87
CA ALA A 1021 -43.79 93.95 0.56
C ALA A 1021 -42.75 94.64 -0.35
N ASN A 1022 -41.91 93.83 -1.01
CA ASN A 1022 -40.85 94.25 -1.92
C ASN A 1022 -39.74 95.16 -1.33
N ALA A 1023 -39.75 95.41 -0.01
CA ALA A 1023 -38.66 96.12 0.66
C ALA A 1023 -37.48 95.18 0.92
N THR A 1024 -36.69 94.91 -0.13
CA THR A 1024 -35.53 94.01 -0.09
C THR A 1024 -34.17 94.69 -0.34
N GLY A 1025 -34.19 96.01 -0.56
CA GLY A 1025 -32.97 96.82 -0.68
C GLY A 1025 -32.17 96.91 0.62
N THR A 1026 -30.89 97.26 0.49
CA THR A 1026 -30.04 97.61 1.64
C THR A 1026 -30.52 98.86 2.36
N THR A 1027 -31.29 99.72 1.69
CA THR A 1027 -31.94 100.90 2.28
C THR A 1027 -33.47 100.82 2.18
N LEU A 1028 -34.14 101.47 3.13
CA LEU A 1028 -35.58 101.68 3.15
C LEU A 1028 -35.87 103.14 3.48
N GLN A 1029 -36.55 103.85 2.57
CA GLN A 1029 -37.16 105.14 2.88
C GLN A 1029 -38.42 104.90 3.71
N ILE A 1030 -38.55 105.57 4.86
CA ILE A 1030 -39.72 105.49 5.72
C ILE A 1030 -40.43 106.85 5.76
N ASN A 1031 -41.77 106.84 5.83
CA ASN A 1031 -42.60 108.06 5.82
C ASN A 1031 -43.78 107.97 6.80
N SER A 1032 -43.78 106.95 7.65
CA SER A 1032 -44.93 106.55 8.47
C SER A 1032 -44.45 106.04 9.82
N VAL A 1033 -45.11 106.45 10.91
CA VAL A 1033 -44.67 106.13 12.28
C VAL A 1033 -44.72 104.62 12.59
N GLY A 1034 -43.76 104.11 13.37
CA GLY A 1034 -43.73 102.71 13.79
C GLY A 1034 -42.33 102.18 14.10
N THR A 1035 -42.28 100.90 14.47
CA THR A 1035 -41.05 100.17 14.75
C THR A 1035 -40.63 99.38 13.52
N TYR A 1036 -39.43 99.65 13.02
CA TYR A 1036 -38.85 99.02 11.83
C TYR A 1036 -37.78 98.00 12.21
N LYS A 1037 -37.74 96.92 11.44
CA LYS A 1037 -36.81 95.80 11.62
C LYS A 1037 -36.38 95.26 10.27
N VAL A 1038 -35.16 94.73 10.17
CA VAL A 1038 -34.65 94.08 8.96
C VAL A 1038 -33.95 92.77 9.32
N ARG A 1039 -34.08 91.77 8.44
CA ARG A 1039 -33.29 90.54 8.46
C ARG A 1039 -32.77 90.26 7.05
N SER A 1040 -31.60 89.63 6.95
CA SER A 1040 -31.02 89.15 5.70
C SER A 1040 -31.18 87.64 5.54
N GLN A 1041 -31.37 87.17 4.31
CA GLN A 1041 -31.44 85.77 3.92
C GLN A 1041 -30.41 85.46 2.82
N VAL A 1042 -29.70 84.34 2.96
CA VAL A 1042 -28.81 83.77 1.94
C VAL A 1042 -29.18 82.30 1.75
N ASP A 1043 -29.42 81.87 0.51
CA ASP A 1043 -30.16 80.65 0.19
C ASP A 1043 -31.51 80.62 0.93
N ASP A 1044 -31.81 79.54 1.66
CA ASP A 1044 -32.94 79.42 2.59
C ASP A 1044 -32.57 79.74 4.06
N CYS A 1045 -31.34 80.18 4.32
CA CYS A 1045 -30.83 80.48 5.65
C CYS A 1045 -31.08 81.96 6.04
N ILE A 1046 -31.92 82.17 7.06
CA ILE A 1046 -32.39 83.50 7.46
C ILE A 1046 -31.72 83.95 8.77
N SER A 1047 -31.13 85.14 8.78
CA SER A 1047 -30.55 85.76 9.98
C SER A 1047 -31.59 86.16 11.02
N LEU A 1048 -31.12 86.38 12.25
CA LEU A 1048 -31.91 87.06 13.28
C LEU A 1048 -32.29 88.47 12.82
N PHE A 1049 -33.44 88.96 13.29
CA PHE A 1049 -33.83 90.36 13.12
C PHE A 1049 -32.81 91.31 13.74
N SER A 1050 -32.66 92.48 13.12
CA SER A 1050 -32.05 93.66 13.72
C SER A 1050 -32.72 94.06 15.03
N ASP A 1051 -32.11 94.98 15.77
CA ASP A 1051 -32.79 95.67 16.86
C ASP A 1051 -33.90 96.62 16.34
N ASP A 1052 -34.76 97.06 17.25
CA ASP A 1052 -36.02 97.77 16.97
C ASP A 1052 -35.83 99.27 16.67
N GLN A 1053 -35.78 99.64 15.39
CA GLN A 1053 -35.63 101.04 14.99
C GLN A 1053 -36.98 101.77 14.97
N VAL A 1054 -37.25 102.59 15.99
CA VAL A 1054 -38.48 103.38 16.10
C VAL A 1054 -38.40 104.66 15.27
N PHE A 1055 -39.50 105.03 14.61
CA PHE A 1055 -39.72 106.33 13.98
C PHE A 1055 -41.05 106.95 14.40
N VAL A 1056 -41.03 108.23 14.79
CA VAL A 1056 -42.17 109.04 15.22
C VAL A 1056 -42.01 110.48 14.71
N VAL A 1057 -43.13 111.18 14.55
CA VAL A 1057 -43.15 112.64 14.26
C VAL A 1057 -43.26 113.41 15.59
N THR A 1058 -42.63 114.58 15.67
CA THR A 1058 -42.56 115.38 16.91
C THR A 1058 -43.91 115.99 17.30
N GLY A 1059 -44.42 115.64 18.49
CA GLY A 1059 -45.64 116.19 19.07
C GLY A 1059 -46.04 115.47 20.37
N ASP A 1060 -47.23 115.76 20.88
CA ASP A 1060 -47.94 114.98 21.91
C ASP A 1060 -49.40 114.78 21.46
N ILE A 1061 -50.15 113.92 22.14
CA ILE A 1061 -51.40 113.34 21.67
C ILE A 1061 -52.58 114.36 21.77
N PRO A 1062 -53.40 114.56 20.71
CA PRO A 1062 -54.44 115.62 20.63
C PRO A 1062 -55.51 115.65 21.74
N THR A 1063 -56.09 116.84 21.93
CA THR A 1063 -57.13 117.11 22.94
C THR A 1063 -58.49 116.53 22.58
N MET A 1064 -58.81 115.38 23.17
CA MET A 1064 -60.15 114.78 23.12
C MET A 1064 -61.22 115.72 23.69
N GLY A 1065 -62.44 115.64 23.16
CA GLY A 1065 -63.57 116.49 23.52
C GLY A 1065 -63.98 116.49 25.00
N SER A 1066 -64.82 117.46 25.36
CA SER A 1066 -65.16 117.78 26.75
C SER A 1066 -65.96 116.71 27.51
N GLY A 1067 -66.58 115.73 26.84
CA GLY A 1067 -67.52 114.76 27.40
C GLY A 1067 -67.01 113.81 28.50
N ILE A 1068 -65.70 113.57 28.61
CA ILE A 1068 -65.15 112.71 29.68
C ILE A 1068 -65.36 113.36 31.05
N GLN A 1069 -66.09 112.67 31.94
CA GLN A 1069 -66.30 113.07 33.34
C GLN A 1069 -65.73 112.04 34.32
N VAL A 1070 -65.44 112.46 35.55
CA VAL A 1070 -64.92 111.60 36.62
C VAL A 1070 -65.75 111.87 37.88
N TYR A 1071 -66.46 110.87 38.39
CA TYR A 1071 -67.38 111.02 39.52
C TYR A 1071 -67.49 109.74 40.39
N PRO A 1072 -67.85 109.86 41.68
CA PRO A 1072 -67.85 111.09 42.48
C PRO A 1072 -66.43 111.67 42.57
N ASN A 1073 -66.32 113.00 42.63
CA ASN A 1073 -65.03 113.70 42.65
C ASN A 1073 -65.15 114.96 43.52
N PRO A 1074 -64.70 114.94 44.78
CA PRO A 1074 -63.88 113.91 45.42
C PRO A 1074 -64.55 112.53 45.58
N ALA A 1075 -63.73 111.47 45.64
CA ALA A 1075 -64.14 110.07 45.78
C ALA A 1075 -63.76 109.49 47.16
N SER A 1076 -64.50 108.48 47.63
CA SER A 1076 -64.23 107.77 48.89
C SER A 1076 -63.91 106.28 48.69
N GLU A 1077 -64.70 105.56 47.88
CA GLU A 1077 -64.62 104.10 47.73
C GLU A 1077 -64.48 103.68 46.26
N TRP A 1078 -65.36 104.18 45.38
CA TRP A 1078 -65.34 103.92 43.95
C TRP A 1078 -65.16 105.21 43.14
N LEU A 1079 -64.46 105.10 42.02
CA LEU A 1079 -64.32 106.15 41.01
C LEU A 1079 -64.86 105.64 39.67
N THR A 1080 -65.85 106.33 39.10
CA THR A 1080 -66.31 106.11 37.73
C THR A 1080 -65.71 107.17 36.81
N VAL A 1081 -65.16 106.74 35.67
CA VAL A 1081 -64.69 107.61 34.59
C VAL A 1081 -65.65 107.36 33.43
N SER A 1082 -66.45 108.38 33.10
CA SER A 1082 -67.45 108.25 32.04
C SER A 1082 -66.89 108.50 30.67
N LEU A 1083 -67.22 107.60 29.74
CA LEU A 1083 -66.61 107.45 28.42
C LEU A 1083 -67.64 107.24 27.31
N ASP A 1084 -68.94 107.44 27.59
CA ASP A 1084 -70.06 107.07 26.73
C ASP A 1084 -70.06 107.74 25.34
N GLU A 1085 -69.40 108.90 25.18
CA GLU A 1085 -69.28 109.61 23.88
C GLU A 1085 -68.04 109.21 23.05
N LEU A 1086 -67.27 108.22 23.48
CA LEU A 1086 -66.04 107.78 22.81
C LEU A 1086 -66.20 106.38 22.19
N PRO A 1087 -66.09 106.21 20.87
CA PRO A 1087 -66.11 104.88 20.25
C PRO A 1087 -64.73 104.20 20.27
N GLY A 1088 -64.71 102.87 20.19
CA GLY A 1088 -63.51 102.06 20.00
C GLY A 1088 -62.71 101.78 21.29
N LYS A 1089 -61.53 101.16 21.14
CA LYS A 1089 -60.68 100.77 22.27
C LYS A 1089 -60.17 101.98 23.06
N LYS A 1090 -60.35 101.93 24.38
CA LYS A 1090 -59.95 102.94 25.35
C LYS A 1090 -59.01 102.29 26.37
N GLN A 1091 -57.95 102.98 26.75
CA GLN A 1091 -57.17 102.66 27.94
C GLN A 1091 -57.34 103.80 28.95
N VAL A 1092 -57.83 103.47 30.14
CA VAL A 1092 -57.94 104.42 31.26
C VAL A 1092 -57.00 103.98 32.36
N ALA A 1093 -56.20 104.90 32.88
CA ALA A 1093 -55.23 104.60 33.93
C ALA A 1093 -55.21 105.69 35.01
N ILE A 1094 -55.14 105.28 36.27
CA ILE A 1094 -54.99 106.18 37.42
C ILE A 1094 -53.50 106.26 37.79
N PHE A 1095 -53.03 107.47 38.08
CA PHE A 1095 -51.68 107.78 38.51
C PHE A 1095 -51.70 108.65 39.78
N GLN A 1096 -50.74 108.46 40.67
CA GLN A 1096 -50.36 109.49 41.65
C GLN A 1096 -49.78 110.71 40.93
N ILE A 1097 -49.85 111.89 41.55
CA ILE A 1097 -49.26 113.11 40.99
C ILE A 1097 -47.73 113.05 40.82
N THR A 1098 -47.07 112.07 41.44
CA THR A 1098 -45.65 111.70 41.24
C THR A 1098 -45.39 110.92 39.95
N GLY A 1099 -46.42 110.62 39.16
CA GLY A 1099 -46.34 109.82 37.93
C GLY A 1099 -46.39 108.30 38.14
N LYS A 1100 -46.47 107.81 39.39
CA LYS A 1100 -46.65 106.38 39.65
C LYS A 1100 -48.04 105.91 39.23
N LYS A 1101 -48.11 105.01 38.24
CA LYS A 1101 -49.34 104.31 37.87
C LYS A 1101 -49.85 103.47 39.05
N MET A 1102 -51.11 103.66 39.40
CA MET A 1102 -51.82 102.89 40.42
C MET A 1102 -52.53 101.69 39.79
N GLU A 1103 -53.30 101.94 38.73
CA GLU A 1103 -54.19 100.96 38.13
C GLU A 1103 -54.51 101.34 36.68
N SER A 1104 -54.99 100.39 35.87
CA SER A 1104 -55.49 100.67 34.52
C SER A 1104 -56.47 99.63 34.03
N GLN A 1105 -57.46 100.07 33.26
CA GLN A 1105 -58.44 99.24 32.59
C GLN A 1105 -58.38 99.49 31.07
N GLU A 1106 -58.46 98.43 30.28
CA GLU A 1106 -58.75 98.51 28.85
C GLU A 1106 -60.20 98.14 28.60
N LEU A 1107 -60.87 98.92 27.76
CA LEU A 1107 -62.29 98.81 27.47
C LEU A 1107 -62.51 98.91 25.96
N ASN A 1108 -63.39 98.06 25.42
CA ASN A 1108 -63.87 98.20 24.05
C ASN A 1108 -65.05 99.18 23.96
N ASP A 1109 -65.84 99.28 25.04
CA ASP A 1109 -66.95 100.22 25.19
C ASP A 1109 -67.32 100.39 26.69
N GLY A 1110 -68.15 101.39 27.00
CA GLY A 1110 -68.66 101.70 28.34
C GLY A 1110 -67.70 102.49 29.26
N ASP A 1111 -68.19 102.80 30.46
CA ASP A 1111 -67.50 103.53 31.53
C ASP A 1111 -66.45 102.68 32.26
N ALA A 1112 -65.34 103.30 32.68
CA ALA A 1112 -64.34 102.65 33.54
C ALA A 1112 -64.69 102.84 35.02
N ARG A 1113 -64.49 101.79 35.84
CA ARG A 1113 -64.71 101.84 37.29
C ARG A 1113 -63.52 101.28 38.05
N PHE A 1114 -63.01 102.07 38.98
CA PHE A 1114 -61.86 101.74 39.82
C PHE A 1114 -62.27 101.71 41.29
N TYR A 1115 -61.84 100.66 42.00
CA TYR A 1115 -61.96 100.60 43.46
C TYR A 1115 -60.81 101.38 44.07
N VAL A 1116 -61.11 102.57 44.60
CA VAL A 1116 -60.11 103.50 45.10
C VAL A 1116 -60.06 103.56 46.63
N ALA A 1117 -60.87 102.78 47.36
CA ALA A 1117 -60.98 102.82 48.82
C ALA A 1117 -59.61 102.75 49.53
N ASP A 1118 -58.75 101.83 49.08
CA ASP A 1118 -57.40 101.57 49.62
C ASP A 1118 -56.35 102.62 49.22
N TYR A 1119 -56.72 103.58 48.37
CA TYR A 1119 -55.81 104.65 47.94
C TYR A 1119 -55.69 105.67 49.07
N SER A 1120 -54.44 106.09 49.36
CA SER A 1120 -54.16 107.14 50.33
C SER A 1120 -54.87 108.45 49.96
N ARG A 1121 -55.30 109.21 50.97
CA ARG A 1121 -55.89 110.55 50.78
C ARG A 1121 -54.95 111.44 49.97
N GLY A 1122 -55.42 112.06 48.89
CA GLY A 1122 -54.56 112.85 48.01
C GLY A 1122 -55.14 113.15 46.63
N ILE A 1123 -54.31 113.76 45.79
CA ILE A 1123 -54.64 114.12 44.40
C ILE A 1123 -54.07 113.08 43.45
N TYR A 1124 -54.92 112.61 42.54
CA TYR A 1124 -54.62 111.60 41.53
C TYR A 1124 -55.02 112.10 40.13
N LEU A 1125 -54.42 111.51 39.11
CA LEU A 1125 -54.65 111.82 37.70
C LEU A 1125 -55.22 110.59 36.99
N VAL A 1126 -56.38 110.74 36.36
CA VAL A 1126 -56.92 109.79 35.37
C VAL A 1126 -56.40 110.19 34.01
N LYS A 1127 -55.64 109.33 33.33
CA LYS A 1127 -55.32 109.49 31.90
C LYS A 1127 -56.17 108.55 31.07
N VAL A 1128 -56.93 109.11 30.14
CA VAL A 1128 -57.67 108.37 29.10
C VAL A 1128 -56.88 108.48 27.80
N MET A 1129 -56.74 107.36 27.10
CA MET A 1129 -56.12 107.26 25.78
C MET A 1129 -57.03 106.44 24.87
N SER A 1130 -57.27 106.91 23.65
CA SER A 1130 -57.93 106.14 22.58
C SER A 1130 -57.37 106.56 21.22
N GLU A 1131 -57.86 105.96 20.14
CA GLU A 1131 -57.50 106.35 18.78
C GLU A 1131 -57.84 107.82 18.45
N ALA A 1132 -58.74 108.44 19.22
CA ALA A 1132 -59.13 109.85 19.08
C ALA A 1132 -58.23 110.84 19.83
N GLY A 1133 -57.27 110.37 20.65
CA GLY A 1133 -56.31 111.23 21.34
C GLY A 1133 -56.01 110.81 22.78
N SER A 1134 -55.59 111.78 23.61
CA SER A 1134 -55.47 111.55 25.06
C SER A 1134 -55.94 112.75 25.87
N ARG A 1135 -56.47 112.48 27.07
CA ARG A 1135 -56.89 113.52 28.02
C ARG A 1135 -56.57 113.09 29.45
N THR A 1136 -56.04 114.02 30.22
CA THR A 1136 -55.72 113.80 31.65
C THR A 1136 -56.66 114.65 32.51
N ILE A 1137 -57.31 114.03 33.50
CA ILE A 1137 -58.29 114.65 34.40
C ILE A 1137 -57.85 114.40 35.84
N ARG A 1138 -58.00 115.41 36.71
CA ARG A 1138 -57.65 115.32 38.13
C ARG A 1138 -58.83 114.86 38.97
N PHE A 1139 -58.61 113.93 39.90
CA PHE A 1139 -59.56 113.65 40.98
C PHE A 1139 -58.90 113.70 42.36
N VAL A 1140 -59.73 113.83 43.40
CA VAL A 1140 -59.29 113.86 44.80
C VAL A 1140 -59.85 112.64 45.54
N LYS A 1141 -58.99 111.89 46.23
CA LYS A 1141 -59.37 110.83 47.17
C LYS A 1141 -59.49 111.41 48.57
N GLN A 1142 -60.67 111.28 49.19
CA GLN A 1142 -60.99 111.62 50.58
C GLN A 1142 -60.99 110.40 51.50
#